data_AF-A0A3C1ELA4-F1
#
_entry.id   AF-A0A3C1ELA4-F1
#
_cell.length_a   1.000
_cell.length_b   1.000
_cell.length_c   1.000
_cell.angle_alpha   90.00
_cell.angle_beta   90.00
_cell.angle_gamma   90.00
#
_symmetry.space_group_name_H-M   'P 1'
#
loop_
_entity.id
_entity.type
_entity.pdbx_description
1 polymer ?
#
loop_
_entity_poly.entity_id
_entity_poly.type
_entity_poly.pdbx_seq_one_letter_code
_entity_poly.pdbx_strand_id
1 'polypeptide(L)'
;MSLKDWQGRVIYFILIDRFFNGDASNDDFGKGEFDPQNDDCFQGGDLRGITQKLPHIKRLGFDAVWITPPVYNQWINPYIKTRGYHGYWAYDFTRVDPHFGTIEDFKNLVIEAHRLGIKVIQDIVVNHTGNYFTVEAKDFDPAFPERNWRSLDDSYPPEDPPKAPNDPLFRMNNPNVPRHKEAAVYNFTPNISDFNSREQTLGWSMGDLDDINLKNPMVIKRFKEIYRFWIDQVGVDAFRVDTVFYTPEEFYEPFLHDADPWDLGIKRFAAKRGKKDFLVFGEAWSYDYKAINRYIREGRSHRLDSAIDLPLNEALTQVFFRKLSTERLGRALAAKRHNRRLWVNFLDNHDVERINSRGSWSAVRQSLVALFTLPGIPCLTYGTEAGLVLARQRMFDESCFSERGKHAAFLKKLIALRRAHPAFSRGDCRVERTALSCGILAYEVSYHEESYRVVFNTAPDAMFYGLGSPGKDWEVILASEKANSVPDALVLKPESYAILKRARAAAPALVTPEPPGVELKPPPATTLRGALNLDFALERPQDAAEVALLADDNFDRRLLIASPAGRHFLLDTAALGNGRHRLRLLVRYRDGTCRLSASADCVVKNPYRLLAKATVRDEHKGGLQRKVHPPADPSYGRQLSIEEAALFSSGRDMRLRLRMSQVSSDWNPPHGYDHVYFHVFFDFPGQRGKKFLPKLDCAVEDFEFNAGFLLYGWGIRSFGAADSTREAYGAPLWGDVADAVDLKRRLITFTFSEKFFEGLKTFAGTKVFISTWDGYLGEPRAVAPGREDWNFYVLDDAPLANLPKIFDHILIKL
;
A
#
# COMPACT_ATOMS: atom_id res chain seq x y z
N MET A 1 -28.05 0.80 13.46
CA MET A 1 -28.50 -0.01 12.30
C MET A 1 -27.49 -1.12 12.08
N SER A 2 -27.91 -2.35 11.77
CA SER A 2 -26.96 -3.45 11.55
C SER A 2 -26.63 -3.55 10.06
N LEU A 3 -25.46 -3.08 9.62
CA LEU A 3 -24.96 -3.15 8.24
C LEU A 3 -24.58 -4.60 7.83
N LYS A 4 -25.48 -5.55 8.08
CA LYS A 4 -25.25 -6.99 7.91
C LYS A 4 -25.13 -7.34 6.43
N ASP A 5 -25.83 -6.61 5.57
CA ASP A 5 -25.81 -6.83 4.13
C ASP A 5 -24.44 -6.61 3.50
N TRP A 6 -23.54 -5.87 4.15
CA TRP A 6 -22.19 -5.57 3.65
C TRP A 6 -21.10 -6.55 4.12
N GLN A 7 -21.26 -7.17 5.30
CA GLN A 7 -20.19 -7.95 5.95
C GLN A 7 -19.70 -9.16 5.11
N GLY A 8 -20.52 -9.68 4.20
CA GLY A 8 -20.18 -10.80 3.31
C GLY A 8 -19.81 -10.43 1.88
N ARG A 9 -19.86 -9.14 1.51
CA ARG A 9 -19.68 -8.68 0.13
C ARG A 9 -18.21 -8.64 -0.28
N VAL A 10 -17.99 -8.61 -1.59
CA VAL A 10 -16.68 -8.39 -2.22
C VAL A 10 -16.83 -7.26 -3.24
N ILE A 11 -16.04 -6.21 -3.05
CA ILE A 11 -16.08 -4.97 -3.84
C ILE A 11 -15.08 -5.07 -5.00
N TYR A 12 -15.52 -4.65 -6.19
CA TYR A 12 -14.69 -4.42 -7.37
C TYR A 12 -14.58 -2.91 -7.62
N PHE A 13 -13.39 -2.34 -7.47
CA PHE A 13 -13.13 -0.90 -7.59
C PHE A 13 -12.73 -0.53 -9.03
N ILE A 14 -13.37 0.51 -9.58
CA ILE A 14 -13.31 0.90 -10.98
C ILE A 14 -13.00 2.39 -11.10
N LEU A 15 -11.93 2.71 -11.84
CA LEU A 15 -11.70 4.05 -12.36
C LEU A 15 -12.41 4.16 -13.71
N ILE A 16 -13.48 4.97 -13.79
CA ILE A 16 -14.43 4.98 -14.92
C ILE A 16 -13.71 5.13 -16.26
N ASP A 17 -12.92 6.19 -16.41
CA ASP A 17 -12.17 6.55 -17.63
C ASP A 17 -11.20 5.46 -18.13
N ARG A 18 -10.78 4.54 -17.25
CA ARG A 18 -9.75 3.53 -17.57
C ARG A 18 -10.32 2.12 -17.71
N PHE A 19 -11.59 1.90 -17.42
CA PHE A 19 -12.12 0.54 -17.34
C PHE A 19 -12.48 -0.04 -18.71
N PHE A 20 -13.46 0.54 -19.38
CA PHE A 20 -13.90 0.09 -20.70
C PHE A 20 -14.59 1.24 -21.42
N ASN A 21 -14.22 1.48 -22.67
CA ASN A 21 -14.87 2.44 -23.55
C ASN A 21 -16.06 1.75 -24.23
N GLY A 22 -17.26 2.12 -23.80
CA GLY A 22 -18.52 1.60 -24.32
C GLY A 22 -19.18 2.49 -25.35
N ASP A 23 -18.75 3.76 -25.46
CA ASP A 23 -19.31 4.76 -26.37
C ASP A 23 -18.28 5.83 -26.78
N ALA A 24 -17.46 5.54 -27.80
CA ALA A 24 -16.45 6.47 -28.29
C ALA A 24 -16.98 7.84 -28.79
N SER A 25 -18.29 8.05 -28.87
CA SER A 25 -18.86 9.36 -29.28
C SER A 25 -18.77 10.43 -28.19
N ASN A 26 -18.43 10.05 -26.95
CA ASN A 26 -18.25 10.98 -25.82
C ASN A 26 -16.80 11.11 -25.36
N ASP A 27 -15.83 10.58 -26.12
CA ASP A 27 -14.41 10.58 -25.75
C ASP A 27 -13.76 11.96 -25.80
N ASP A 28 -14.10 12.77 -26.81
CA ASP A 28 -13.39 14.01 -27.16
C ASP A 28 -14.37 15.13 -27.55
N PHE A 29 -14.32 16.25 -26.84
CA PHE A 29 -15.07 17.47 -27.12
C PHE A 29 -14.21 18.58 -27.74
N GLY A 30 -12.97 18.27 -28.13
CA GLY A 30 -12.09 19.14 -28.91
C GLY A 30 -11.49 20.31 -28.11
N LYS A 31 -11.26 20.13 -26.80
CA LYS A 31 -10.68 21.15 -25.89
C LYS A 31 -9.27 20.80 -25.41
N GLY A 32 -8.68 19.70 -25.88
CA GLY A 32 -7.34 19.24 -25.46
C GLY A 32 -7.33 18.48 -24.13
N GLU A 33 -8.47 17.90 -23.77
CA GLU A 33 -8.76 17.08 -22.61
C GLU A 33 -8.55 15.58 -22.86
N PHE A 34 -8.71 15.14 -24.11
CA PHE A 34 -8.60 13.75 -24.52
C PHE A 34 -7.28 13.49 -25.24
N ASP A 35 -6.57 12.44 -24.80
CA ASP A 35 -5.46 11.85 -25.53
C ASP A 35 -5.26 10.41 -25.01
N PRO A 36 -5.59 9.38 -25.81
CA PRO A 36 -5.52 8.00 -25.38
C PRO A 36 -4.07 7.49 -25.24
N GLN A 37 -3.06 8.31 -25.55
CA GLN A 37 -1.64 7.99 -25.34
C GLN A 37 -1.03 8.73 -24.13
N ASN A 38 -1.77 9.68 -23.55
CA ASN A 38 -1.32 10.45 -22.39
C ASN A 38 -2.07 10.00 -21.13
N ASP A 39 -1.32 9.59 -20.10
CA ASP A 39 -1.89 9.15 -18.83
C ASP A 39 -2.46 10.30 -17.98
N ASP A 40 -2.16 11.54 -18.34
CA ASP A 40 -2.74 12.75 -17.75
C ASP A 40 -4.02 13.23 -18.44
N CYS A 41 -4.47 12.56 -19.51
CA CYS A 41 -5.69 12.90 -20.24
C CYS A 41 -6.82 11.89 -20.01
N PHE A 42 -8.03 12.29 -20.43
CA PHE A 42 -9.12 11.34 -20.65
C PHE A 42 -8.72 10.32 -21.71
N GLN A 43 -9.13 9.07 -21.50
CA GLN A 43 -8.85 7.95 -22.41
C GLN A 43 -10.14 7.29 -22.94
N GLY A 44 -11.32 7.62 -22.39
CA GLY A 44 -12.62 7.29 -23.00
C GLY A 44 -13.41 6.17 -22.31
N GLY A 45 -13.03 5.75 -21.10
CA GLY A 45 -13.84 4.81 -20.35
C GLY A 45 -15.11 5.46 -19.79
N ASP A 46 -16.23 4.74 -19.81
CA ASP A 46 -17.54 5.35 -19.53
C ASP A 46 -18.52 4.40 -18.79
N LEU A 47 -19.68 4.93 -18.38
CA LEU A 47 -20.69 4.18 -17.62
C LEU A 47 -21.39 3.09 -18.45
N ARG A 48 -21.49 3.25 -19.77
CA ARG A 48 -22.01 2.20 -20.67
C ARG A 48 -21.03 1.05 -20.72
N GLY A 49 -19.73 1.33 -20.80
CA GLY A 49 -18.67 0.33 -20.78
C GLY A 49 -18.66 -0.48 -19.49
N ILE A 50 -18.83 0.18 -18.33
CA ILE A 50 -19.02 -0.54 -17.05
C ILE A 50 -20.25 -1.45 -17.12
N THR A 51 -21.38 -0.93 -17.61
CA THR A 51 -22.63 -1.70 -17.74
C THR A 51 -22.44 -2.96 -18.60
N GLN A 52 -21.78 -2.82 -19.75
CA GLN A 52 -21.48 -3.94 -20.67
C GLN A 52 -20.63 -5.04 -20.01
N LYS A 53 -19.76 -4.68 -19.07
CA LYS A 53 -18.84 -5.64 -18.40
C LYS A 53 -19.33 -6.12 -17.03
N LEU A 54 -20.48 -5.65 -16.52
CA LEU A 54 -21.08 -6.20 -15.29
C LEU A 54 -21.22 -7.75 -15.29
N PRO A 55 -21.60 -8.42 -16.40
CA PRO A 55 -21.64 -9.89 -16.43
C PRO A 55 -20.28 -10.55 -16.14
N HIS A 56 -19.17 -9.95 -16.58
CA HIS A 56 -17.83 -10.44 -16.27
C HIS A 56 -17.53 -10.30 -14.77
N ILE A 57 -17.78 -9.11 -14.20
CA ILE A 57 -17.62 -8.84 -12.75
C ILE A 57 -18.42 -9.86 -11.92
N LYS A 58 -19.66 -10.16 -12.35
CA LYS A 58 -20.51 -11.17 -11.70
C LYS A 58 -19.92 -12.58 -11.78
N ARG A 59 -19.41 -13.00 -12.94
CA ARG A 59 -18.84 -14.34 -13.15
C ARG A 59 -17.53 -14.56 -12.40
N LEU A 60 -16.74 -13.50 -12.17
CA LEU A 60 -15.61 -13.54 -11.23
C LEU A 60 -16.07 -13.76 -9.78
N GLY A 61 -17.29 -13.34 -9.48
CA GLY A 61 -17.93 -13.55 -8.19
C GLY A 61 -18.05 -12.29 -7.34
N PHE A 62 -17.79 -11.09 -7.87
CA PHE A 62 -18.05 -9.85 -7.13
C PHE A 62 -19.55 -9.57 -7.01
N ASP A 63 -19.94 -8.85 -5.96
CA ASP A 63 -21.34 -8.49 -5.66
C ASP A 63 -21.51 -7.04 -5.19
N ALA A 64 -20.46 -6.23 -5.35
CA ALA A 64 -20.49 -4.78 -5.28
C ALA A 64 -19.45 -4.19 -6.24
N VAL A 65 -19.76 -3.04 -6.82
CA VAL A 65 -18.82 -2.19 -7.56
C VAL A 65 -18.68 -0.86 -6.85
N TRP A 66 -17.46 -0.33 -6.78
CA TRP A 66 -17.16 1.04 -6.38
C TRP A 66 -16.61 1.77 -7.60
N ILE A 67 -17.29 2.82 -8.04
CA ILE A 67 -16.84 3.65 -9.16
C ILE A 67 -16.32 4.98 -8.64
N THR A 68 -15.23 5.51 -9.22
CA THR A 68 -14.76 6.89 -8.99
C THR A 68 -15.87 7.92 -9.26
N PRO A 69 -15.74 9.19 -8.84
CA PRO A 69 -16.88 10.07 -8.87
C PRO A 69 -17.34 10.32 -10.32
N PRO A 70 -18.62 10.08 -10.65
CA PRO A 70 -19.13 10.22 -12.01
C PRO A 70 -19.54 11.66 -12.32
N VAL A 71 -19.38 12.58 -11.37
CA VAL A 71 -19.87 13.96 -11.46
C VAL A 71 -19.12 14.74 -12.53
N TYR A 72 -19.71 15.82 -13.04
CA TYR A 72 -19.08 16.65 -14.06
C TYR A 72 -17.88 17.40 -13.49
N ASN A 73 -16.70 17.22 -14.09
CA ASN A 73 -15.43 17.76 -13.61
C ASN A 73 -14.97 19.01 -14.35
N GLN A 74 -14.07 19.75 -13.71
CA GLN A 74 -13.07 20.55 -14.39
C GLN A 74 -12.20 19.62 -15.24
N TRP A 75 -12.18 19.85 -16.54
CA TRP A 75 -11.43 19.02 -17.47
C TRP A 75 -9.96 19.34 -17.49
N ILE A 76 -9.58 20.63 -17.39
CA ILE A 76 -8.18 21.07 -17.48
C ILE A 76 -7.83 21.91 -16.26
N ASN A 77 -6.77 21.49 -15.56
CA ASN A 77 -6.12 22.31 -14.54
C ASN A 77 -4.87 22.96 -15.14
N PRO A 78 -4.84 24.30 -15.26
CA PRO A 78 -3.76 25.00 -15.94
C PRO A 78 -2.43 24.98 -15.17
N TYR A 79 -2.46 24.69 -13.86
CA TYR A 79 -1.28 24.77 -13.01
C TYR A 79 -0.46 23.48 -13.01
N ILE A 80 -1.13 22.33 -12.94
CA ILE A 80 -0.47 21.00 -12.87
C ILE A 80 -0.52 20.23 -14.19
N LYS A 81 -0.96 20.87 -15.28
CA LYS A 81 -1.04 20.35 -16.67
C LYS A 81 -1.75 18.99 -16.85
N THR A 82 -2.48 18.49 -15.85
CA THR A 82 -3.25 17.23 -15.93
C THR A 82 -4.75 17.49 -16.16
N ARG A 83 -5.54 16.42 -16.34
CA ARG A 83 -6.97 16.48 -16.68
C ARG A 83 -7.85 15.80 -15.64
N GLY A 84 -9.11 16.23 -15.56
CA GLY A 84 -10.10 15.73 -14.60
C GLY A 84 -10.64 14.31 -14.84
N TYR A 85 -9.95 13.47 -15.60
CA TYR A 85 -10.36 12.11 -15.96
C TYR A 85 -10.60 11.20 -14.74
N HIS A 86 -9.99 11.53 -13.61
CA HIS A 86 -10.07 10.77 -12.37
C HIS A 86 -11.37 11.02 -11.58
N GLY A 87 -12.10 12.11 -11.87
CA GLY A 87 -13.42 12.38 -11.29
C GLY A 87 -13.45 13.23 -10.00
N TYR A 88 -12.31 13.69 -9.49
CA TYR A 88 -12.24 14.34 -8.18
C TYR A 88 -12.31 15.87 -8.21
N TRP A 89 -12.51 16.48 -9.39
CA TRP A 89 -12.46 17.93 -9.57
C TRP A 89 -13.82 18.47 -9.97
N ALA A 90 -14.81 18.30 -9.10
CA ALA A 90 -16.19 18.63 -9.42
C ALA A 90 -16.35 20.08 -9.92
N TYR A 91 -16.88 20.22 -11.13
CA TYR A 91 -17.48 21.43 -11.68
C TYR A 91 -18.98 21.50 -11.33
N ASP A 92 -19.69 20.38 -11.44
CA ASP A 92 -21.10 20.26 -11.06
C ASP A 92 -21.37 18.90 -10.38
N PHE A 93 -21.63 18.92 -9.07
CA PHE A 93 -21.87 17.72 -8.27
C PHE A 93 -23.19 16.99 -8.60
N THR A 94 -24.09 17.57 -9.39
CA THR A 94 -25.43 17.01 -9.68
C THR A 94 -25.60 16.55 -11.12
N ARG A 95 -24.58 16.73 -11.95
CA ARG A 95 -24.54 16.26 -13.35
C ARG A 95 -23.49 15.17 -13.50
N VAL A 96 -23.74 14.20 -14.37
CA VAL A 96 -22.72 13.25 -14.81
C VAL A 96 -21.75 13.95 -15.76
N ASP A 97 -20.46 13.64 -15.70
CA ASP A 97 -19.49 14.15 -16.67
C ASP A 97 -19.85 13.69 -18.09
N PRO A 98 -19.90 14.59 -19.08
CA PRO A 98 -20.21 14.22 -20.45
C PRO A 98 -19.34 13.09 -21.01
N HIS A 99 -18.06 12.99 -20.60
CA HIS A 99 -17.17 11.88 -21.00
C HIS A 99 -17.59 10.53 -20.44
N PHE A 100 -18.28 10.51 -19.29
CA PHE A 100 -18.74 9.27 -18.67
C PHE A 100 -20.15 8.86 -19.13
N GLY A 101 -20.88 9.78 -19.77
CA GLY A 101 -22.22 9.58 -20.33
C GLY A 101 -23.27 10.48 -19.69
N THR A 102 -24.50 9.96 -19.59
CA THR A 102 -25.68 10.70 -19.09
C THR A 102 -26.15 10.17 -17.73
N ILE A 103 -27.07 10.92 -17.08
CA ILE A 103 -27.73 10.43 -15.86
C ILE A 103 -28.56 9.16 -16.13
N GLU A 104 -29.13 9.02 -17.33
CA GLU A 104 -29.82 7.81 -17.79
C GLU A 104 -28.86 6.62 -17.90
N ASP A 105 -27.63 6.83 -18.39
CA ASP A 105 -26.61 5.77 -18.42
C ASP A 105 -26.23 5.33 -17.00
N PHE A 106 -26.14 6.27 -16.05
CA PHE A 106 -25.87 5.92 -14.65
C PHE A 106 -27.03 5.16 -13.99
N LYS A 107 -28.29 5.60 -14.23
CA LYS A 107 -29.49 4.86 -13.81
C LYS A 107 -29.48 3.44 -14.38
N ASN A 108 -29.18 3.30 -15.67
CA ASN A 108 -29.12 2.01 -16.34
C ASN A 108 -28.03 1.10 -15.74
N LEU A 109 -26.84 1.65 -15.45
CA LEU A 109 -25.78 0.92 -14.75
C LEU A 109 -26.27 0.36 -13.41
N VAL A 110 -26.94 1.17 -12.59
CA VAL A 110 -27.46 0.74 -11.29
C VAL A 110 -28.56 -0.32 -11.44
N ILE A 111 -29.48 -0.13 -12.39
CA ILE A 111 -30.56 -1.10 -12.68
C ILE A 111 -29.96 -2.46 -13.06
N GLU A 112 -29.05 -2.49 -14.03
CA GLU A 112 -28.44 -3.74 -14.51
C GLU A 112 -27.53 -4.39 -13.45
N ALA A 113 -26.83 -3.58 -12.66
CA ALA A 113 -26.08 -4.08 -11.50
C ALA A 113 -27.03 -4.77 -10.51
N HIS A 114 -28.16 -4.13 -10.16
CA HIS A 114 -29.15 -4.71 -9.24
C HIS A 114 -29.78 -5.99 -9.79
N ARG A 115 -30.05 -6.09 -11.11
CA ARG A 115 -30.52 -7.34 -11.75
C ARG A 115 -29.54 -8.49 -11.58
N LEU A 116 -28.24 -8.20 -11.55
CA LEU A 116 -27.17 -9.17 -11.31
C LEU A 116 -26.86 -9.39 -9.81
N GLY A 117 -27.57 -8.68 -8.92
CA GLY A 117 -27.33 -8.72 -7.48
C GLY A 117 -26.03 -8.01 -7.05
N ILE A 118 -25.55 -7.07 -7.86
CA ILE A 118 -24.37 -6.23 -7.61
C ILE A 118 -24.84 -4.90 -7.01
N LYS A 119 -24.21 -4.48 -5.91
CA LYS A 119 -24.44 -3.15 -5.31
C LYS A 119 -23.55 -2.09 -5.95
N VAL A 120 -24.01 -0.84 -6.01
CA VAL A 120 -23.21 0.27 -6.58
C VAL A 120 -22.85 1.28 -5.49
N ILE A 121 -21.55 1.43 -5.24
CA ILE A 121 -20.96 2.43 -4.36
C ILE A 121 -20.50 3.59 -5.25
N GLN A 122 -20.99 4.80 -4.96
CA GLN A 122 -20.53 6.02 -5.60
C GLN A 122 -19.44 6.66 -4.74
N ASP A 123 -18.33 7.03 -5.36
CA ASP A 123 -17.33 7.90 -4.74
C ASP A 123 -17.81 9.35 -4.70
N ILE A 124 -17.59 10.03 -3.57
CA ILE A 124 -18.07 11.39 -3.33
C ILE A 124 -16.97 12.27 -2.74
N VAL A 125 -16.93 13.52 -3.19
CA VAL A 125 -16.00 14.55 -2.70
C VAL A 125 -16.79 15.60 -1.92
N VAL A 126 -16.33 15.92 -0.72
CA VAL A 126 -16.90 17.00 0.09
C VAL A 126 -15.89 18.10 0.40
N ASN A 127 -14.58 17.79 0.33
CA ASN A 127 -13.54 18.71 0.74
C ASN A 127 -13.37 19.91 -0.20
N HIS A 128 -13.44 19.67 -1.52
CA HIS A 128 -13.06 20.65 -2.52
C HIS A 128 -13.90 20.54 -3.80
N THR A 129 -13.80 21.55 -4.66
CA THR A 129 -14.17 21.47 -6.08
C THR A 129 -12.94 21.31 -6.96
N GLY A 130 -13.08 21.50 -8.28
CA GLY A 130 -11.92 21.80 -9.12
C GLY A 130 -11.15 23.05 -8.67
N ASN A 131 -9.98 23.27 -9.26
CA ASN A 131 -9.10 24.41 -9.03
C ASN A 131 -9.51 25.59 -9.90
N TYR A 132 -10.17 26.60 -9.33
CA TYR A 132 -10.60 27.81 -10.04
C TYR A 132 -9.94 29.08 -9.50
N PHE A 133 -9.32 29.02 -8.32
CA PHE A 133 -8.56 30.13 -7.76
C PHE A 133 -7.33 29.62 -6.99
N THR A 134 -6.38 30.52 -6.73
CA THR A 134 -5.27 30.22 -5.82
C THR A 134 -5.04 31.40 -4.88
N VAL A 135 -4.40 31.12 -3.74
CA VAL A 135 -4.06 32.09 -2.70
C VAL A 135 -2.58 31.99 -2.41
N GLU A 136 -1.85 33.07 -2.65
CA GLU A 136 -0.40 33.10 -2.43
C GLU A 136 -0.07 33.10 -0.93
N ALA A 137 0.83 32.21 -0.50
CA ALA A 137 1.22 32.11 0.91
C ALA A 137 2.03 33.31 1.42
N LYS A 138 2.70 34.04 0.52
CA LYS A 138 3.57 35.16 0.88
C LYS A 138 2.76 36.31 1.47
N ASP A 139 3.10 36.71 2.69
CA ASP A 139 2.42 37.80 3.41
C ASP A 139 0.91 37.55 3.61
N PHE A 140 0.46 36.28 3.60
CA PHE A 140 -0.94 35.90 3.75
C PHE A 140 -1.50 36.34 5.12
N ASP A 141 -2.62 37.05 5.07
CA ASP A 141 -3.40 37.44 6.25
C ASP A 141 -4.84 36.86 6.12
N PRO A 142 -5.25 35.92 6.98
CA PRO A 142 -6.58 35.31 6.91
C PRO A 142 -7.74 36.31 7.11
N ALA A 143 -7.48 37.51 7.64
CA ALA A 143 -8.49 38.57 7.73
C ALA A 143 -8.76 39.26 6.38
N PHE A 144 -7.79 39.22 5.46
CA PHE A 144 -7.85 39.89 4.16
C PHE A 144 -7.41 38.95 3.02
N PRO A 145 -8.06 37.77 2.85
CA PRO A 145 -7.66 36.78 1.85
C PRO A 145 -7.68 37.33 0.42
N GLU A 146 -8.50 38.35 0.14
CA GLU A 146 -8.57 39.04 -1.14
C GLU A 146 -7.23 39.66 -1.59
N ARG A 147 -6.29 39.92 -0.67
CA ARG A 147 -4.97 40.50 -1.00
C ARG A 147 -4.04 39.50 -1.68
N ASN A 148 -4.26 38.21 -1.44
CA ASN A 148 -3.41 37.11 -1.91
C ASN A 148 -4.14 36.21 -2.91
N TRP A 149 -5.44 36.43 -3.09
CA TRP A 149 -6.29 35.64 -3.96
C TRP A 149 -6.17 36.07 -5.42
N ARG A 150 -6.13 35.10 -6.34
CA ARG A 150 -6.27 35.32 -7.78
C ARG A 150 -7.15 34.27 -8.43
N SER A 151 -7.94 34.71 -9.41
CA SER A 151 -8.68 33.83 -10.33
C SER A 151 -7.71 33.07 -11.23
N LEU A 152 -8.02 31.82 -11.54
CA LEU A 152 -7.32 31.06 -12.57
C LEU A 152 -8.12 31.09 -13.86
N ASP A 153 -7.81 32.08 -14.71
CA ASP A 153 -8.55 32.37 -15.93
C ASP A 153 -8.47 31.26 -17.01
N ASP A 154 -7.48 30.36 -16.91
CA ASP A 154 -7.29 29.23 -17.84
C ASP A 154 -7.89 27.90 -17.32
N SER A 155 -8.73 27.95 -16.28
CA SER A 155 -9.39 26.76 -15.72
C SER A 155 -10.60 26.37 -16.56
N TYR A 156 -10.55 25.21 -17.22
CA TYR A 156 -11.63 24.74 -18.10
C TYR A 156 -12.51 23.70 -17.43
N PRO A 157 -13.83 23.94 -17.42
CA PRO A 157 -14.82 23.12 -18.12
C PRO A 157 -15.13 23.74 -19.51
N PRO A 158 -15.80 23.04 -20.45
CA PRO A 158 -15.96 23.44 -21.85
C PRO A 158 -16.95 24.58 -22.13
N GLU A 159 -17.75 24.97 -21.13
CA GLU A 159 -18.69 26.09 -21.28
C GLU A 159 -17.90 27.40 -21.15
N ASP A 160 -18.18 28.43 -21.95
CA ASP A 160 -17.46 29.73 -21.92
C ASP A 160 -18.34 30.82 -21.29
N PRO A 161 -17.94 31.44 -20.15
CA PRO A 161 -16.95 30.95 -19.21
C PRO A 161 -17.51 30.82 -17.78
N PRO A 162 -17.56 29.64 -17.18
CA PRO A 162 -17.68 29.51 -15.75
C PRO A 162 -16.26 29.48 -15.14
N LYS A 163 -15.88 30.62 -14.56
CA LYS A 163 -14.67 30.83 -13.73
C LYS A 163 -14.82 30.24 -12.31
N ALA A 164 -15.73 29.29 -12.15
CA ALA A 164 -16.19 28.77 -10.88
C ALA A 164 -17.07 27.52 -11.12
N PRO A 165 -17.37 26.73 -10.08
CA PRO A 165 -18.33 25.62 -10.15
C PRO A 165 -19.73 26.05 -10.65
N ASN A 166 -20.44 25.14 -11.32
CA ASN A 166 -21.78 25.39 -11.87
C ASN A 166 -22.88 25.50 -10.80
N ASP A 167 -22.59 25.16 -9.54
CA ASP A 167 -23.57 25.26 -8.46
C ASP A 167 -23.74 26.72 -7.98
N PRO A 168 -24.97 27.22 -7.75
CA PRO A 168 -25.19 28.59 -7.27
C PRO A 168 -24.54 28.92 -5.92
N LEU A 169 -24.34 27.93 -5.04
CA LEU A 169 -23.61 28.10 -3.79
C LEU A 169 -22.10 28.07 -4.04
N PHE A 170 -21.61 27.04 -4.73
CA PHE A 170 -20.17 26.84 -4.94
C PHE A 170 -19.55 27.82 -5.95
N ARG A 171 -20.34 28.54 -6.75
CA ARG A 171 -19.82 29.68 -7.54
C ARG A 171 -19.40 30.89 -6.71
N MET A 172 -19.66 30.90 -5.40
CA MET A 172 -19.25 31.98 -4.51
C MET A 172 -17.76 31.88 -4.10
N ASN A 173 -16.87 31.77 -5.09
CA ASN A 173 -15.43 31.48 -4.95
C ASN A 173 -14.51 32.71 -5.10
N ASN A 174 -15.05 33.92 -4.95
CA ASN A 174 -14.28 35.16 -5.12
C ASN A 174 -14.43 36.09 -3.90
N PRO A 175 -13.42 36.22 -3.03
CA PRO A 175 -13.51 37.01 -1.81
C PRO A 175 -13.57 38.53 -2.07
N ASN A 176 -13.30 39.00 -3.30
CA ASN A 176 -13.49 40.40 -3.69
C ASN A 176 -14.96 40.79 -3.87
N VAL A 177 -15.87 39.81 -3.95
CA VAL A 177 -17.32 40.05 -4.02
C VAL A 177 -17.88 40.02 -2.59
N PRO A 178 -18.46 41.12 -2.06
CA PRO A 178 -18.89 41.18 -0.66
C PRO A 178 -19.82 40.03 -0.24
N ARG A 179 -20.76 39.66 -1.12
CA ARG A 179 -21.67 38.54 -0.87
C ARG A 179 -20.94 37.20 -0.75
N HIS A 180 -19.88 36.96 -1.53
CA HIS A 180 -19.12 35.70 -1.46
C HIS A 180 -18.28 35.65 -0.18
N LYS A 181 -17.64 36.78 0.17
CA LYS A 181 -16.87 36.92 1.41
C LYS A 181 -17.76 36.72 2.65
N GLU A 182 -18.96 37.31 2.66
CA GLU A 182 -19.94 37.11 3.72
C GLU A 182 -20.47 35.67 3.77
N ALA A 183 -20.75 35.07 2.60
CA ALA A 183 -21.23 33.69 2.53
C ALA A 183 -20.19 32.68 3.01
N ALA A 184 -18.88 32.98 2.89
CA ALA A 184 -17.76 32.17 3.37
C ALA A 184 -17.91 30.67 3.00
N VAL A 185 -18.21 30.41 1.72
CA VAL A 185 -18.37 29.05 1.19
C VAL A 185 -17.03 28.32 1.09
N TYR A 186 -15.94 29.05 0.91
CA TYR A 186 -14.56 28.54 0.86
C TYR A 186 -13.74 29.14 2.00
N ASN A 187 -12.65 28.46 2.37
CA ASN A 187 -11.72 28.94 3.40
C ASN A 187 -10.77 30.05 2.89
N PHE A 188 -10.56 30.16 1.56
CA PHE A 188 -9.68 31.16 0.92
C PHE A 188 -8.27 31.25 1.51
N THR A 189 -7.59 30.12 1.50
CA THR A 189 -6.29 29.91 2.15
C THR A 189 -5.23 29.40 1.16
N PRO A 190 -3.93 29.60 1.45
CA PRO A 190 -2.86 29.00 0.67
C PRO A 190 -2.84 27.48 0.77
N ASN A 191 -1.94 26.86 0.00
CA ASN A 191 -1.63 25.44 0.13
C ASN A 191 -1.07 25.08 1.50
N ILE A 192 -1.46 23.91 2.01
CA ILE A 192 -0.87 23.30 3.20
C ILE A 192 0.65 23.26 3.03
N SER A 193 1.36 23.91 3.95
CA SER A 193 2.84 23.92 4.02
C SER A 193 3.36 23.08 5.18
N ASP A 194 2.52 22.81 6.19
CA ASP A 194 2.80 21.89 7.29
C ASP A 194 1.67 20.87 7.44
N PHE A 195 1.87 19.68 6.86
CA PHE A 195 0.92 18.56 6.97
C PHE A 195 0.80 17.96 8.38
N ASN A 196 1.63 18.40 9.34
CA ASN A 196 1.45 18.06 10.76
C ASN A 196 0.55 19.09 11.50
N SER A 197 0.26 20.25 10.89
CA SER A 197 -0.65 21.24 11.45
C SER A 197 -2.10 20.82 11.22
N ARG A 198 -2.83 20.57 12.32
CA ARG A 198 -4.26 20.23 12.22
C ARG A 198 -5.11 21.39 11.73
N GLU A 199 -4.68 22.61 12.01
CA GLU A 199 -5.33 23.82 11.50
C GLU A 199 -5.23 23.89 9.98
N GLN A 200 -4.03 23.72 9.42
CA GLN A 200 -3.84 23.74 7.97
C GLN A 200 -4.55 22.56 7.31
N THR A 201 -4.36 21.34 7.81
CA THR A 201 -5.00 20.16 7.20
C THR A 201 -6.54 20.19 7.25
N LEU A 202 -7.17 21.07 8.02
CA LEU A 202 -8.64 21.19 8.10
C LEU A 202 -9.23 22.44 7.46
N GLY A 203 -8.40 23.36 6.98
CA GLY A 203 -8.90 24.62 6.45
C GLY A 203 -7.95 25.33 5.51
N TRP A 204 -6.91 24.64 5.02
CA TRP A 204 -6.00 25.12 3.99
C TRP A 204 -6.12 24.26 2.74
N SER A 205 -5.80 24.82 1.58
CA SER A 205 -5.98 24.15 0.29
C SER A 205 -5.02 22.98 0.14
N MET A 206 -5.52 21.88 -0.43
CA MET A 206 -4.72 20.70 -0.75
C MET A 206 -4.43 20.71 -2.25
N GLY A 207 -3.18 20.99 -2.62
CA GLY A 207 -2.73 20.94 -4.02
C GLY A 207 -3.47 21.92 -4.94
N ASP A 208 -3.70 23.14 -4.46
CA ASP A 208 -4.45 24.23 -5.10
C ASP A 208 -5.91 23.88 -5.43
N LEU A 209 -6.49 22.83 -4.82
CA LEU A 209 -7.92 22.58 -4.96
C LEU A 209 -8.72 23.55 -4.08
N ASP A 210 -9.81 24.11 -4.62
CA ASP A 210 -10.65 25.09 -3.96
C ASP A 210 -11.30 24.50 -2.69
N ASP A 211 -10.74 24.81 -1.52
CA ASP A 211 -11.12 24.21 -0.23
C ASP A 211 -12.43 24.76 0.35
N ILE A 212 -13.43 23.89 0.45
CA ILE A 212 -14.79 24.22 0.85
C ILE A 212 -14.87 24.31 2.38
N ASN A 213 -15.51 25.37 2.88
CA ASN A 213 -15.77 25.55 4.31
C ASN A 213 -16.88 24.62 4.81
N LEU A 214 -16.50 23.40 5.21
CA LEU A 214 -17.41 22.38 5.73
C LEU A 214 -18.04 22.68 7.10
N LYS A 215 -17.65 23.78 7.76
CA LYS A 215 -18.32 24.26 8.98
C LYS A 215 -19.55 25.12 8.65
N ASN A 216 -19.71 25.55 7.40
CA ASN A 216 -20.79 26.41 6.96
C ASN A 216 -22.12 25.63 6.85
N PRO A 217 -23.20 26.03 7.57
CA PRO A 217 -24.49 25.34 7.51
C PRO A 217 -25.13 25.33 6.12
N MET A 218 -24.88 26.35 5.28
CA MET A 218 -25.38 26.40 3.90
C MET A 218 -24.73 25.29 3.05
N VAL A 219 -23.43 25.08 3.24
CA VAL A 219 -22.66 24.02 2.57
C VAL A 219 -23.12 22.64 3.02
N ILE A 220 -23.28 22.42 4.33
CA ILE A 220 -23.76 21.14 4.89
C ILE A 220 -25.14 20.79 4.32
N LYS A 221 -26.06 21.75 4.29
CA LYS A 221 -27.38 21.57 3.69
C LYS A 221 -27.30 21.26 2.21
N ARG A 222 -26.47 21.99 1.45
CA ARG A 222 -26.34 21.77 0.01
C ARG A 222 -25.75 20.40 -0.32
N PHE A 223 -24.75 19.93 0.42
CA PHE A 223 -24.24 18.56 0.24
C PHE A 223 -25.26 17.49 0.60
N LYS A 224 -26.09 17.70 1.63
CA LYS A 224 -27.24 16.82 1.90
C LYS A 224 -28.17 16.74 0.69
N GLU A 225 -28.52 17.85 0.07
CA GLU A 225 -29.37 17.88 -1.15
C GLU A 225 -28.72 17.15 -2.32
N ILE A 226 -27.45 17.45 -2.62
CA ILE A 226 -26.66 16.83 -3.71
C ILE A 226 -26.62 15.31 -3.56
N TYR A 227 -26.27 14.79 -2.37
CA TYR A 227 -26.08 13.35 -2.22
C TYR A 227 -27.39 12.60 -1.99
N ARG A 228 -28.46 13.28 -1.54
CA ARG A 228 -29.83 12.73 -1.62
C ARG A 228 -30.32 12.62 -3.06
N PHE A 229 -29.97 13.57 -3.93
CA PHE A 229 -30.31 13.53 -5.35
C PHE A 229 -29.80 12.24 -5.99
N TRP A 230 -28.54 11.84 -5.76
CA TRP A 230 -28.01 10.59 -6.31
C TRP A 230 -28.71 9.33 -5.77
N ILE A 231 -29.10 9.33 -4.49
CA ILE A 231 -29.88 8.23 -3.91
C ILE A 231 -31.26 8.14 -4.56
N ASP A 232 -31.91 9.27 -4.83
CA ASP A 232 -33.29 9.33 -5.33
C ASP A 232 -33.38 9.12 -6.84
N GLN A 233 -32.52 9.78 -7.59
CA GLN A 233 -32.54 9.78 -9.05
C GLN A 233 -31.88 8.54 -9.64
N VAL A 234 -30.77 8.08 -9.03
CA VAL A 234 -29.96 6.99 -9.58
C VAL A 234 -30.11 5.70 -8.79
N GLY A 235 -30.28 5.79 -7.46
CA GLY A 235 -30.50 4.61 -6.63
C GLY A 235 -29.22 3.90 -6.18
N VAL A 236 -28.11 4.63 -6.03
CA VAL A 236 -26.85 4.13 -5.46
C VAL A 236 -27.05 3.51 -4.07
N ASP A 237 -26.19 2.58 -3.67
CA ASP A 237 -26.36 1.77 -2.45
C ASP A 237 -25.48 2.16 -1.27
N ALA A 238 -24.43 2.94 -1.53
CA ALA A 238 -23.44 3.35 -0.55
C ALA A 238 -22.60 4.50 -1.10
N PHE A 239 -21.87 5.16 -0.21
CA PHE A 239 -20.87 6.18 -0.56
C PHE A 239 -19.48 5.82 -0.03
N ARG A 240 -18.45 6.04 -0.87
CA ARG A 240 -17.06 6.23 -0.42
C ARG A 240 -16.80 7.73 -0.36
N VAL A 241 -16.33 8.24 0.76
CA VAL A 241 -16.00 9.67 0.93
C VAL A 241 -14.50 9.86 0.72
N ASP A 242 -14.15 10.69 -0.25
CA ASP A 242 -12.79 11.07 -0.56
C ASP A 242 -12.15 11.94 0.53
N THR A 243 -10.82 11.86 0.66
CA THR A 243 -9.98 12.82 1.40
C THR A 243 -10.48 13.22 2.80
N VAL A 244 -11.10 12.28 3.52
CA VAL A 244 -11.70 12.49 4.85
C VAL A 244 -10.72 13.09 5.84
N PHE A 245 -9.43 12.78 5.72
CA PHE A 245 -8.40 13.32 6.60
C PHE A 245 -8.31 14.87 6.58
N TYR A 246 -8.78 15.50 5.50
CA TYR A 246 -8.79 16.95 5.33
C TYR A 246 -10.12 17.62 5.71
N THR A 247 -11.14 16.81 5.99
CA THR A 247 -12.45 17.31 6.40
C THR A 247 -12.55 17.44 7.93
N PRO A 248 -13.29 18.43 8.46
CA PRO A 248 -13.59 18.52 9.89
C PRO A 248 -14.42 17.33 10.35
N GLU A 249 -14.03 16.69 11.46
CA GLU A 249 -14.71 15.51 11.96
C GLU A 249 -16.20 15.78 12.29
N GLU A 250 -16.55 16.98 12.70
CA GLU A 250 -17.91 17.37 13.10
C GLU A 250 -18.88 17.47 11.92
N PHE A 251 -18.39 17.61 10.68
CA PHE A 251 -19.21 17.69 9.47
C PHE A 251 -20.12 16.46 9.30
N TYR A 252 -19.62 15.27 9.65
CA TYR A 252 -20.29 14.01 9.36
C TYR A 252 -21.57 13.76 10.14
N GLU A 253 -21.72 14.35 11.33
CA GLU A 253 -22.92 14.16 12.15
C GLU A 253 -24.17 14.79 11.50
N PRO A 254 -24.21 16.10 11.19
CA PRO A 254 -25.33 16.71 10.49
C PRO A 254 -25.43 16.25 9.02
N PHE A 255 -24.32 15.89 8.38
CA PHE A 255 -24.36 15.36 7.01
C PHE A 255 -25.04 13.98 6.95
N LEU A 256 -24.69 13.05 7.84
CA LEU A 256 -25.13 11.65 7.72
C LEU A 256 -26.36 11.32 8.57
N HIS A 257 -26.49 11.88 9.77
CA HIS A 257 -27.38 11.36 10.82
C HIS A 257 -28.51 12.31 11.23
N ASP A 258 -28.52 13.53 10.70
CA ASP A 258 -29.53 14.54 10.98
C ASP A 258 -30.95 13.98 10.87
N ALA A 259 -31.75 14.29 11.89
CA ALA A 259 -33.07 13.74 12.11
C ALA A 259 -34.19 14.72 11.75
N ASP A 260 -33.86 15.96 11.34
CA ASP A 260 -34.87 16.92 10.88
C ASP A 260 -35.67 16.30 9.72
N PRO A 261 -37.00 16.15 9.84
CA PRO A 261 -37.82 15.55 8.78
C PRO A 261 -37.78 16.30 7.45
N TRP A 262 -37.41 17.58 7.46
CA TRP A 262 -37.25 18.45 6.28
C TRP A 262 -35.81 18.52 5.77
N ASP A 263 -34.83 18.06 6.57
CA ASP A 263 -33.41 18.07 6.19
C ASP A 263 -32.61 16.83 6.69
N LEU A 264 -33.20 15.67 6.46
CA LEU A 264 -32.88 14.29 6.91
C LEU A 264 -31.48 13.64 6.80
N GLY A 265 -30.32 14.25 7.00
CA GLY A 265 -29.03 13.56 6.75
C GLY A 265 -28.95 12.70 5.45
N ILE A 266 -27.96 11.83 5.32
CA ILE A 266 -27.90 10.87 4.19
C ILE A 266 -28.50 9.52 4.58
N LYS A 267 -28.13 8.99 5.76
CA LYS A 267 -28.50 7.62 6.14
C LYS A 267 -30.00 7.47 6.39
N ARG A 268 -30.63 8.48 6.98
CA ARG A 268 -32.09 8.46 7.22
C ARG A 268 -32.86 8.61 5.92
N PHE A 269 -32.41 9.48 5.02
CA PHE A 269 -32.99 9.60 3.69
C PHE A 269 -32.89 8.28 2.92
N ALA A 270 -31.71 7.64 2.89
CA ALA A 270 -31.52 6.33 2.27
C ALA A 270 -32.46 5.26 2.85
N ALA A 271 -32.61 5.22 4.18
CA ALA A 271 -33.54 4.31 4.84
C ALA A 271 -35.01 4.56 4.45
N LYS A 272 -35.43 5.83 4.26
CA LYS A 272 -36.77 6.16 3.72
C LYS A 272 -36.96 5.66 2.29
N ARG A 273 -35.90 5.55 1.50
CA ARG A 273 -35.88 4.95 0.15
C ARG A 273 -35.66 3.43 0.15
N GLY A 274 -35.84 2.78 1.30
CA GLY A 274 -35.73 1.32 1.44
C GLY A 274 -34.30 0.79 1.61
N LYS A 275 -33.28 1.65 1.58
CA LYS A 275 -31.86 1.29 1.73
C LYS A 275 -31.44 1.36 3.21
N LYS A 276 -31.92 0.40 4.01
CA LYS A 276 -31.71 0.36 5.47
C LYS A 276 -30.25 0.14 5.88
N ASP A 277 -29.47 -0.51 5.01
CA ASP A 277 -28.05 -0.81 5.20
C ASP A 277 -27.16 0.07 4.30
N PHE A 278 -27.45 1.38 4.22
CA PHE A 278 -26.63 2.31 3.45
C PHE A 278 -25.26 2.53 4.13
N LEU A 279 -24.21 2.00 3.52
CA LEU A 279 -22.83 2.09 4.01
C LEU A 279 -22.21 3.42 3.57
N VAL A 280 -21.55 4.11 4.51
CA VAL A 280 -20.68 5.24 4.20
C VAL A 280 -19.32 5.00 4.82
N PHE A 281 -18.29 4.88 3.98
CA PHE A 281 -16.91 4.69 4.42
C PHE A 281 -15.99 5.75 3.82
N GLY A 282 -14.96 6.14 4.55
CA GLY A 282 -14.05 7.22 4.13
C GLY A 282 -12.65 6.76 3.76
N GLU A 283 -11.96 7.60 3.01
CA GLU A 283 -10.50 7.61 2.95
C GLU A 283 -9.92 8.60 3.95
N ALA A 284 -9.46 8.10 5.10
CA ALA A 284 -8.64 8.87 6.02
C ALA A 284 -7.19 8.42 5.86
N TRP A 285 -6.38 9.13 5.05
CA TRP A 285 -5.04 8.70 4.68
C TRP A 285 -4.05 8.73 5.86
N SER A 286 -4.05 7.64 6.63
CA SER A 286 -3.17 7.46 7.77
C SER A 286 -2.90 5.97 8.01
N TYR A 287 -1.70 5.65 8.49
CA TYR A 287 -1.37 4.30 8.93
C TYR A 287 -1.64 4.07 10.44
N ASP A 288 -2.22 5.07 11.13
CA ASP A 288 -2.65 4.97 12.53
C ASP A 288 -4.18 4.84 12.63
N TYR A 289 -4.65 3.68 13.12
CA TYR A 289 -6.06 3.47 13.40
C TYR A 289 -6.64 4.50 14.37
N LYS A 290 -5.87 5.03 15.33
CA LYS A 290 -6.38 6.05 16.26
C LYS A 290 -6.74 7.33 15.49
N ALA A 291 -5.91 7.75 14.55
CA ALA A 291 -6.16 8.92 13.71
C ALA A 291 -7.41 8.73 12.84
N ILE A 292 -7.57 7.55 12.21
CA ILE A 292 -8.76 7.20 11.40
C ILE A 292 -10.03 7.11 12.26
N ASN A 293 -9.95 6.50 13.44
CA ASN A 293 -11.12 6.25 14.28
C ASN A 293 -11.83 7.54 14.72
N ARG A 294 -11.14 8.68 14.75
CA ARG A 294 -11.77 10.00 14.96
C ARG A 294 -12.92 10.27 13.98
N TYR A 295 -12.81 9.78 12.76
CA TYR A 295 -13.81 9.94 11.71
C TYR A 295 -14.91 8.88 11.71
N ILE A 296 -14.70 7.78 12.43
CA ILE A 296 -15.69 6.70 12.55
C ILE A 296 -16.59 6.96 13.76
N ARG A 297 -15.98 7.29 14.90
CA ARG A 297 -16.72 7.49 16.16
C ARG A 297 -15.94 8.31 17.17
N GLU A 298 -16.63 9.19 17.90
CA GLU A 298 -16.13 9.83 19.10
C GLU A 298 -17.11 9.63 20.26
N GLY A 299 -16.68 8.94 21.32
CA GLY A 299 -17.57 8.58 22.43
C GLY A 299 -18.80 7.79 21.98
N ARG A 300 -19.98 8.40 22.09
CA ARG A 300 -21.29 7.86 21.65
C ARG A 300 -21.73 8.38 20.27
N SER A 301 -21.10 9.43 19.73
CA SER A 301 -21.45 10.03 18.44
C SER A 301 -20.91 9.19 17.29
N HIS A 302 -21.80 8.76 16.40
CA HIS A 302 -21.45 8.04 15.19
C HIS A 302 -21.20 9.04 14.05
N ARG A 303 -20.04 8.93 13.39
CA ARG A 303 -19.69 9.72 12.21
C ARG A 303 -19.80 8.80 10.98
N LEU A 304 -18.70 8.36 10.39
CA LEU A 304 -18.69 7.35 9.32
C LEU A 304 -18.96 5.94 9.88
N ASP A 305 -19.40 5.01 9.02
CA ASP A 305 -19.55 3.61 9.42
C ASP A 305 -18.20 2.88 9.48
N SER A 306 -17.29 3.28 8.59
CA SER A 306 -16.04 2.59 8.31
C SER A 306 -15.05 3.48 7.53
N ALA A 307 -13.91 2.91 7.17
CA ALA A 307 -12.92 3.49 6.27
C ALA A 307 -12.26 2.40 5.41
N ILE A 308 -11.55 2.81 4.36
CA ILE A 308 -10.57 1.93 3.72
C ILE A 308 -9.44 1.63 4.71
N ASP A 309 -8.98 0.38 4.73
CA ASP A 309 -8.07 -0.10 5.76
C ASP A 309 -6.59 0.08 5.37
N LEU A 310 -6.15 1.34 5.34
CA LEU A 310 -4.75 1.70 5.05
C LEU A 310 -3.72 1.09 6.00
N PRO A 311 -3.93 1.03 7.34
CA PRO A 311 -2.99 0.35 8.23
C PRO A 311 -2.84 -1.14 7.92
N LEU A 312 -3.93 -1.83 7.55
CA LEU A 312 -3.87 -3.22 7.12
C LEU A 312 -3.21 -3.34 5.74
N ASN A 313 -3.54 -2.45 4.79
CA ASN A 313 -2.93 -2.40 3.47
C ASN A 313 -1.39 -2.31 3.57
N GLU A 314 -0.89 -1.39 4.38
CA GLU A 314 0.55 -1.22 4.58
C GLU A 314 1.16 -2.45 5.25
N ALA A 315 0.48 -3.04 6.25
CA ALA A 315 0.98 -4.25 6.88
C ALA A 315 1.04 -5.44 5.89
N LEU A 316 0.04 -5.61 5.03
CA LEU A 316 0.02 -6.63 3.97
C LEU A 316 1.15 -6.38 2.95
N THR A 317 1.35 -5.12 2.56
CA THR A 317 2.44 -4.70 1.66
C THR A 317 3.81 -5.01 2.27
N GLN A 318 4.02 -4.59 3.52
CA GLN A 318 5.25 -4.82 4.26
C GLN A 318 5.57 -6.31 4.42
N VAL A 319 4.57 -7.13 4.75
CA VAL A 319 4.78 -8.56 5.04
C VAL A 319 4.96 -9.38 3.77
N PHE A 320 4.08 -9.23 2.78
CA PHE A 320 4.05 -10.14 1.63
C PHE A 320 4.93 -9.70 0.47
N PHE A 321 5.04 -8.38 0.24
CA PHE A 321 5.77 -7.83 -0.90
C PHE A 321 7.16 -7.35 -0.51
N ARG A 322 7.29 -6.61 0.61
CA ARG A 322 8.59 -6.13 1.12
C ARG A 322 9.31 -7.14 2.02
N LYS A 323 8.71 -8.31 2.29
CA LYS A 323 9.31 -9.41 3.05
C LYS A 323 9.82 -9.01 4.45
N LEU A 324 9.10 -8.11 5.11
CA LEU A 324 9.41 -7.65 6.46
C LEU A 324 8.77 -8.55 7.53
N SER A 325 9.11 -8.27 8.80
CA SER A 325 8.52 -8.89 10.00
C SER A 325 7.01 -9.15 9.92
N THR A 326 6.60 -10.41 10.10
CA THR A 326 5.17 -10.77 10.14
C THR A 326 4.44 -10.25 11.39
N GLU A 327 5.18 -9.79 12.42
CA GLU A 327 4.58 -9.06 13.56
C GLU A 327 3.86 -7.78 13.13
N ARG A 328 4.23 -7.18 11.99
CA ARG A 328 3.58 -5.97 11.46
C ARG A 328 2.09 -6.20 11.21
N LEU A 329 1.74 -7.32 10.58
CA LEU A 329 0.34 -7.71 10.40
C LEU A 329 -0.32 -8.06 11.74
N GLY A 330 0.39 -8.75 12.64
CA GLY A 330 -0.12 -9.04 13.98
C GLY A 330 -0.51 -7.79 14.76
N ARG A 331 0.34 -6.75 14.72
CA ARG A 331 0.09 -5.43 15.33
C ARG A 331 -1.07 -4.71 14.68
N ALA A 332 -1.15 -4.67 13.36
CA ALA A 332 -2.27 -4.04 12.65
C ALA A 332 -3.61 -4.69 13.04
N LEU A 333 -3.68 -6.03 13.03
CA LEU A 333 -4.88 -6.76 13.42
C LEU A 333 -5.28 -6.54 14.88
N ALA A 334 -4.31 -6.43 15.80
CA ALA A 334 -4.56 -6.13 17.21
C ALA A 334 -5.01 -4.67 17.44
N ALA A 335 -4.48 -3.72 16.68
CA ALA A 335 -4.83 -2.30 16.75
C ALA A 335 -6.23 -1.99 16.19
N LYS A 336 -6.72 -2.81 15.26
CA LYS A 336 -8.07 -2.72 14.67
C LYS A 336 -9.15 -3.09 15.70
N ARG A 337 -9.58 -2.14 16.54
CA ARG A 337 -10.49 -2.35 17.70
C ARG A 337 -11.99 -2.24 17.39
N HIS A 338 -12.43 -1.32 16.53
CA HIS A 338 -13.85 -1.01 16.28
C HIS A 338 -14.32 -1.48 14.90
N ASN A 339 -15.60 -1.87 14.79
CA ASN A 339 -16.28 -2.23 13.54
C ASN A 339 -15.46 -3.16 12.61
N ARG A 340 -14.69 -4.10 13.16
CA ARG A 340 -13.68 -4.92 12.44
C ARG A 340 -14.19 -5.54 11.13
N ARG A 341 -15.49 -5.85 11.06
CA ARG A 341 -16.18 -6.51 9.94
C ARG A 341 -16.64 -5.58 8.80
N LEU A 342 -16.57 -4.26 8.99
CA LEU A 342 -17.01 -3.27 7.99
C LEU A 342 -15.86 -2.51 7.34
N TRP A 343 -14.63 -2.63 7.86
CA TRP A 343 -13.43 -2.08 7.23
C TRP A 343 -13.30 -2.58 5.81
N VAL A 344 -13.06 -1.67 4.87
CA VAL A 344 -12.85 -2.02 3.47
C VAL A 344 -11.38 -2.34 3.29
N ASN A 345 -11.06 -3.63 3.33
CA ASN A 345 -9.69 -4.13 3.19
C ASN A 345 -9.33 -4.11 1.70
N PHE A 346 -8.15 -3.63 1.34
CA PHE A 346 -7.69 -3.57 -0.04
C PHE A 346 -6.17 -3.80 -0.13
N LEU A 347 -5.67 -4.09 -1.32
CA LEU A 347 -4.23 -4.30 -1.57
C LEU A 347 -3.61 -3.17 -2.40
N ASP A 348 -4.34 -2.64 -3.38
CA ASP A 348 -4.04 -1.43 -4.13
C ASP A 348 -5.33 -0.66 -4.45
N ASN A 349 -5.17 0.55 -4.97
CA ASN A 349 -6.21 1.39 -5.55
C ASN A 349 -5.57 2.26 -6.67
N HIS A 350 -6.18 3.38 -7.01
CA HIS A 350 -5.74 4.29 -8.07
C HIS A 350 -4.63 5.28 -7.65
N ASP A 351 -4.23 5.28 -6.37
CA ASP A 351 -3.24 6.20 -5.75
C ASP A 351 -1.96 5.49 -5.29
N VAL A 352 -1.87 4.18 -5.49
CA VAL A 352 -0.71 3.38 -5.11
C VAL A 352 -0.30 2.44 -6.24
N GLU A 353 0.97 2.02 -6.25
CA GLU A 353 1.51 1.05 -7.20
C GLU A 353 0.65 -0.23 -7.27
N ARG A 354 0.46 -0.86 -8.44
CA ARG A 354 -0.33 -2.11 -8.56
C ARG A 354 0.29 -3.29 -7.82
N ILE A 355 -0.53 -4.16 -7.26
CA ILE A 355 -0.03 -5.33 -6.53
C ILE A 355 0.74 -6.31 -7.43
N ASN A 356 0.38 -6.38 -8.71
CA ASN A 356 1.05 -7.27 -9.66
C ASN A 356 2.42 -6.74 -10.09
N SER A 357 2.70 -5.44 -9.93
CA SER A 357 4.06 -4.92 -10.13
C SER A 357 4.89 -5.06 -8.85
N ARG A 358 4.27 -4.97 -7.67
CA ARG A 358 4.97 -4.99 -6.36
C ARG A 358 5.80 -6.25 -6.06
N GLY A 359 5.55 -7.38 -6.71
CA GLY A 359 6.35 -8.59 -6.47
C GLY A 359 5.91 -9.83 -7.24
N SER A 360 6.45 -10.99 -6.81
CA SER A 360 6.22 -12.27 -7.48
C SER A 360 4.75 -12.71 -7.46
N TRP A 361 4.37 -13.60 -8.37
CA TRP A 361 3.04 -14.22 -8.33
C TRP A 361 2.79 -14.97 -6.99
N SER A 362 3.82 -15.46 -6.31
CA SER A 362 3.63 -16.07 -4.99
C SER A 362 3.27 -15.05 -3.92
N ALA A 363 3.89 -13.87 -3.94
CA ALA A 363 3.54 -12.76 -3.05
C ALA A 363 2.12 -12.25 -3.31
N VAL A 364 1.71 -12.12 -4.58
CA VAL A 364 0.33 -11.76 -4.95
C VAL A 364 -0.65 -12.80 -4.45
N ARG A 365 -0.39 -14.11 -4.64
CA ARG A 365 -1.29 -15.17 -4.13
C ARG A 365 -1.44 -15.13 -2.61
N GLN A 366 -0.33 -14.99 -1.87
CA GLN A 366 -0.38 -14.94 -0.41
C GLN A 366 -1.16 -13.73 0.09
N SER A 367 -0.93 -12.54 -0.48
CA SER A 367 -1.65 -11.32 -0.09
C SER A 367 -3.15 -11.40 -0.43
N LEU A 368 -3.53 -11.99 -1.57
CA LEU A 368 -4.92 -12.28 -1.90
C LEU A 368 -5.55 -13.27 -0.93
N VAL A 369 -4.86 -14.37 -0.56
CA VAL A 369 -5.38 -15.31 0.45
C VAL A 369 -5.62 -14.58 1.77
N ALA A 370 -4.69 -13.72 2.21
CA ALA A 370 -4.88 -12.93 3.41
C ALA A 370 -6.07 -11.97 3.29
N LEU A 371 -6.20 -11.23 2.17
CA LEU A 371 -7.32 -10.32 1.92
C LEU A 371 -8.68 -11.02 2.03
N PHE A 372 -8.81 -12.22 1.46
CA PHE A 372 -10.07 -12.96 1.41
C PHE A 372 -10.39 -13.78 2.67
N THR A 373 -9.40 -14.04 3.54
CA THR A 373 -9.58 -14.80 4.78
C THR A 373 -9.58 -13.94 6.05
N LEU A 374 -9.10 -12.70 5.98
CA LEU A 374 -9.19 -11.74 7.08
C LEU A 374 -10.61 -11.12 7.19
N PRO A 375 -11.11 -10.84 8.40
CA PRO A 375 -12.37 -10.12 8.59
C PRO A 375 -12.34 -8.70 8.02
N GLY A 376 -13.49 -8.23 7.52
CA GLY A 376 -13.65 -6.97 6.78
C GLY A 376 -14.21 -7.23 5.38
N ILE A 377 -14.42 -6.17 4.60
CA ILE A 377 -14.98 -6.24 3.25
C ILE A 377 -13.80 -6.16 2.25
N PRO A 378 -13.46 -7.25 1.55
CA PRO A 378 -12.39 -7.20 0.55
C PRO A 378 -12.80 -6.33 -0.65
N CYS A 379 -11.90 -5.44 -1.05
CA CYS A 379 -11.99 -4.58 -2.21
C CYS A 379 -10.79 -4.81 -3.13
N LEU A 380 -11.04 -5.02 -4.41
CA LEU A 380 -10.02 -5.28 -5.42
C LEU A 380 -10.13 -4.27 -6.57
N THR A 381 -9.02 -3.70 -6.99
CA THR A 381 -8.97 -2.77 -8.13
C THR A 381 -9.10 -3.52 -9.45
N TYR A 382 -9.82 -2.94 -10.41
CA TYR A 382 -9.96 -3.46 -11.77
C TYR A 382 -8.59 -3.82 -12.39
N GLY A 383 -8.51 -4.93 -13.10
CA GLY A 383 -7.30 -5.33 -13.82
C GLY A 383 -6.32 -6.16 -13.00
N THR A 384 -6.54 -6.32 -11.69
CA THR A 384 -5.78 -7.30 -10.91
C THR A 384 -5.96 -8.71 -11.47
N GLU A 385 -7.19 -9.07 -11.87
CA GLU A 385 -7.56 -10.34 -12.52
C GLU A 385 -6.96 -10.52 -13.91
N ALA A 386 -6.61 -9.42 -14.57
CA ALA A 386 -5.95 -9.41 -15.88
C ALA A 386 -4.42 -9.43 -15.75
N GLY A 387 -3.89 -9.20 -14.54
CA GLY A 387 -2.44 -9.12 -14.32
C GLY A 387 -1.83 -7.75 -14.66
N LEU A 388 -2.62 -6.68 -14.67
CA LEU A 388 -2.13 -5.33 -14.98
C LEU A 388 -1.16 -4.82 -13.93
N VAL A 389 -0.17 -4.04 -14.37
CA VAL A 389 1.00 -3.64 -13.56
C VAL A 389 1.15 -2.13 -13.38
N LEU A 390 0.47 -1.29 -14.18
CA LEU A 390 0.51 0.17 -14.02
C LEU A 390 -0.72 0.69 -13.26
N ALA A 391 -0.53 1.70 -12.39
CA ALA A 391 -1.55 2.16 -11.42
C ALA A 391 -2.90 2.50 -12.08
N ARG A 392 -2.89 3.26 -13.16
CA ARG A 392 -4.10 3.73 -13.88
C ARG A 392 -4.17 3.18 -15.31
N GLN A 393 -3.64 1.96 -15.51
CA GLN A 393 -3.62 1.28 -16.80
C GLN A 393 -5.03 1.04 -17.32
N ARG A 394 -5.29 1.38 -18.58
CA ARG A 394 -6.59 1.09 -19.22
C ARG A 394 -6.83 -0.41 -19.43
N MET A 395 -8.10 -0.82 -19.35
CA MET A 395 -8.59 -2.20 -19.55
C MET A 395 -9.40 -2.39 -20.85
N PHE A 396 -9.18 -1.55 -21.87
CA PHE A 396 -10.01 -1.55 -23.09
C PHE A 396 -9.84 -2.79 -23.97
N ASP A 397 -8.73 -3.52 -23.83
CA ASP A 397 -8.52 -4.77 -24.56
C ASP A 397 -9.46 -5.87 -24.02
N GLU A 398 -10.24 -6.50 -24.90
CA GLU A 398 -11.16 -7.59 -24.53
C GLU A 398 -10.46 -8.76 -23.82
N SER A 399 -9.18 -8.99 -24.09
CA SER A 399 -8.38 -10.02 -23.42
C SER A 399 -8.25 -9.78 -21.91
N CYS A 400 -8.36 -8.53 -21.44
CA CYS A 400 -8.37 -8.20 -20.02
C CYS A 400 -9.57 -8.81 -19.28
N PHE A 401 -10.67 -9.13 -19.98
CA PHE A 401 -11.88 -9.73 -19.41
C PHE A 401 -11.89 -11.27 -19.51
N SER A 402 -10.76 -11.90 -19.82
CA SER A 402 -10.62 -13.35 -19.89
C SER A 402 -10.61 -14.00 -18.50
N GLU A 403 -11.52 -14.93 -18.27
CA GLU A 403 -11.58 -15.72 -17.02
C GLU A 403 -10.58 -16.89 -16.98
N ARG A 404 -9.84 -17.12 -18.08
CA ARG A 404 -8.88 -18.22 -18.20
C ARG A 404 -7.50 -17.88 -17.62
N GLY A 405 -7.23 -16.60 -17.38
CA GLY A 405 -5.97 -16.14 -16.81
C GLY A 405 -5.73 -16.69 -15.40
N LYS A 406 -4.46 -16.94 -15.05
CA LYS A 406 -4.06 -17.47 -13.73
C LYS A 406 -4.57 -16.62 -12.57
N HIS A 407 -4.63 -15.29 -12.75
CA HIS A 407 -5.10 -14.34 -11.74
C HIS A 407 -6.62 -14.46 -11.55
N ALA A 408 -7.40 -14.33 -12.63
CA ALA A 408 -8.86 -14.51 -12.61
C ALA A 408 -9.30 -15.86 -12.03
N ALA A 409 -8.70 -16.97 -12.46
CA ALA A 409 -9.03 -18.30 -11.95
C ALA A 409 -8.76 -18.43 -10.44
N PHE A 410 -7.67 -17.85 -9.95
CA PHE A 410 -7.33 -17.87 -8.54
C PHE A 410 -8.29 -17.00 -7.70
N LEU A 411 -8.66 -15.81 -8.20
CA LEU A 411 -9.64 -14.93 -7.54
C LEU A 411 -11.01 -15.60 -7.41
N LYS A 412 -11.50 -16.25 -8.46
CA LYS A 412 -12.75 -17.04 -8.41
C LYS A 412 -12.71 -18.09 -7.31
N LYS A 413 -11.58 -18.79 -7.16
CA LYS A 413 -11.38 -19.78 -6.10
C LYS A 413 -11.44 -19.16 -4.70
N LEU A 414 -10.81 -18.01 -4.49
CA LEU A 414 -10.80 -17.33 -3.18
C LEU A 414 -12.17 -16.73 -2.83
N ILE A 415 -12.86 -16.14 -3.80
CA ILE A 415 -14.22 -15.62 -3.59
C ILE A 415 -15.18 -16.76 -3.26
N ALA A 416 -15.09 -17.89 -3.96
CA ALA A 416 -15.88 -19.09 -3.66
C ALA A 416 -15.58 -19.63 -2.25
N LEU A 417 -14.29 -19.72 -1.87
CA LEU A 417 -13.87 -20.14 -0.53
C LEU A 417 -14.46 -19.24 0.56
N ARG A 418 -14.35 -17.91 0.39
CA ARG A 418 -14.88 -16.93 1.34
C ARG A 418 -16.40 -17.04 1.49
N ARG A 419 -17.13 -17.27 0.40
CA ARG A 419 -18.59 -17.45 0.41
C ARG A 419 -19.02 -18.75 1.08
N ALA A 420 -18.26 -19.83 0.88
CA ALA A 420 -18.54 -21.12 1.48
C ALA A 420 -18.31 -21.14 3.00
N HIS A 421 -17.50 -20.20 3.53
CA HIS A 421 -17.08 -20.19 4.93
C HIS A 421 -17.32 -18.82 5.59
N PRO A 422 -18.50 -18.62 6.22
CA PRO A 422 -18.87 -17.35 6.86
C PRO A 422 -17.88 -16.85 7.92
N ALA A 423 -17.04 -17.73 8.48
CA ALA A 423 -15.97 -17.34 9.39
C ALA A 423 -15.05 -16.26 8.79
N PHE A 424 -14.71 -16.33 7.51
CA PHE A 424 -13.82 -15.33 6.89
C PHE A 424 -14.45 -13.94 6.74
N SER A 425 -15.79 -13.84 6.77
CA SER A 425 -16.51 -12.56 6.72
C SER A 425 -16.98 -12.06 8.07
N ARG A 426 -17.40 -12.96 8.95
CA ARG A 426 -18.10 -12.64 10.21
C ARG A 426 -17.37 -13.13 11.46
N GLY A 427 -16.30 -13.87 11.30
CA GLY A 427 -15.58 -14.49 12.40
C GLY A 427 -14.66 -13.54 13.13
N ASP A 428 -14.27 -13.97 14.33
CA ASP A 428 -13.26 -13.31 15.13
C ASP A 428 -11.90 -13.89 14.76
N CYS A 429 -10.96 -12.99 14.46
CA CYS A 429 -9.59 -13.35 14.07
C CYS A 429 -8.63 -13.17 15.26
N ARG A 430 -7.89 -14.24 15.55
CA ARG A 430 -6.84 -14.32 16.57
C ARG A 430 -5.53 -14.69 15.91
N VAL A 431 -4.52 -13.83 16.05
CA VAL A 431 -3.17 -14.14 15.61
C VAL A 431 -2.56 -15.18 16.55
N GLU A 432 -2.09 -16.28 15.99
CA GLU A 432 -1.50 -17.39 16.75
C GLU A 432 0.03 -17.34 16.72
N ARG A 433 0.62 -16.99 15.57
CA ARG A 433 2.08 -16.96 15.40
C ARG A 433 2.52 -15.86 14.46
N THR A 434 3.61 -15.21 14.83
CA THR A 434 4.35 -14.25 14.01
C THR A 434 5.85 -14.51 14.16
N ALA A 435 6.62 -13.95 13.24
CA ALA A 435 8.06 -14.00 13.14
C ALA A 435 8.65 -12.58 13.20
N LEU A 436 9.87 -12.49 13.72
CA LEU A 436 10.60 -11.22 13.90
C LEU A 436 11.12 -10.63 12.57
N SER A 437 11.12 -11.43 11.50
CA SER A 437 11.40 -11.09 10.10
C SER A 437 10.31 -11.68 9.19
N CYS A 438 10.55 -11.76 7.87
CA CYS A 438 9.80 -12.71 7.04
C CYS A 438 9.87 -14.12 7.65
N GLY A 439 8.80 -14.89 7.50
CA GLY A 439 8.68 -16.22 8.10
C GLY A 439 7.24 -16.61 8.36
N ILE A 440 7.01 -17.36 9.44
CA ILE A 440 5.66 -17.83 9.73
C ILE A 440 4.75 -16.67 10.16
N LEU A 441 3.57 -16.65 9.54
CA LEU A 441 2.40 -15.92 9.99
C LEU A 441 1.24 -16.91 10.10
N ALA A 442 0.66 -17.05 11.28
CA ALA A 442 -0.52 -17.90 11.50
C ALA A 442 -1.58 -17.14 12.27
N TYR A 443 -2.83 -17.25 11.82
CA TYR A 443 -3.99 -16.79 12.56
C TYR A 443 -5.15 -17.77 12.42
N GLU A 444 -5.99 -17.77 13.45
CA GLU A 444 -7.23 -18.53 13.50
C GLU A 444 -8.40 -17.57 13.31
N VAL A 445 -9.34 -17.94 12.44
CA VAL A 445 -10.62 -17.25 12.28
C VAL A 445 -11.72 -18.22 12.69
N SER A 446 -12.54 -17.80 13.66
CA SER A 446 -13.59 -18.63 14.24
C SER A 446 -14.95 -17.93 14.17
N TYR A 447 -16.00 -18.70 13.87
CA TYR A 447 -17.37 -18.21 13.84
C TYR A 447 -18.32 -19.36 14.15
N HIS A 448 -19.09 -19.24 15.24
CA HIS A 448 -19.87 -20.34 15.81
C HIS A 448 -18.98 -21.57 16.07
N GLU A 449 -19.34 -22.74 15.54
CA GLU A 449 -18.61 -23.99 15.71
C GLU A 449 -17.50 -24.21 14.66
N GLU A 450 -17.38 -23.32 13.67
CA GLU A 450 -16.34 -23.42 12.65
C GLU A 450 -15.08 -22.64 13.05
N SER A 451 -13.92 -23.28 12.87
CA SER A 451 -12.60 -22.69 13.07
C SER A 451 -11.68 -23.03 11.90
N TYR A 452 -10.97 -22.00 11.44
CA TYR A 452 -10.03 -22.07 10.33
C TYR A 452 -8.70 -21.49 10.75
N ARG A 453 -7.63 -22.26 10.53
CA ARG A 453 -6.26 -21.80 10.73
C ARG A 453 -5.65 -21.48 9.38
N VAL A 454 -5.19 -20.24 9.20
CA VAL A 454 -4.52 -19.77 8.00
C VAL A 454 -3.05 -19.58 8.33
N VAL A 455 -2.19 -20.31 7.65
CA VAL A 455 -0.74 -20.30 7.88
C VAL A 455 -0.02 -19.90 6.60
N PHE A 456 0.86 -18.92 6.70
CA PHE A 456 1.75 -18.49 5.64
C PHE A 456 3.19 -18.74 6.05
N ASN A 457 4.00 -19.14 5.08
CA ASN A 457 5.43 -18.95 5.11
C ASN A 457 5.78 -17.81 4.15
N THR A 458 6.13 -16.64 4.69
CA THR A 458 6.51 -15.47 3.88
C THR A 458 8.01 -15.42 3.55
N ALA A 459 8.80 -16.34 4.08
CA ALA A 459 10.24 -16.42 3.89
C ALA A 459 10.63 -17.16 2.60
N PRO A 460 11.87 -16.93 2.10
CA PRO A 460 12.45 -17.69 0.99
C PRO A 460 12.92 -19.08 1.35
N ASP A 461 12.99 -19.38 2.64
CA ASP A 461 13.39 -20.68 3.17
C ASP A 461 12.15 -21.50 3.53
N ALA A 462 12.29 -22.82 3.59
CA ALA A 462 11.29 -23.66 4.22
C ALA A 462 11.19 -23.31 5.72
N MET A 463 9.96 -23.20 6.21
CA MET A 463 9.68 -22.83 7.60
C MET A 463 8.88 -23.92 8.30
N PHE A 464 9.18 -24.13 9.58
CA PHE A 464 8.51 -25.14 10.40
C PHE A 464 7.37 -24.55 11.24
N TYR A 465 6.17 -25.14 11.14
CA TYR A 465 5.00 -24.74 11.92
C TYR A 465 4.37 -25.91 12.69
N GLY A 466 4.40 -25.85 14.03
CA GLY A 466 3.76 -26.86 14.88
C GLY A 466 2.25 -26.64 15.04
N LEU A 467 1.47 -27.72 15.03
CA LEU A 467 0.01 -27.70 15.10
C LEU A 467 -0.56 -27.76 16.54
N GLY A 468 0.25 -28.16 17.52
CA GLY A 468 -0.06 -28.08 18.96
C GLY A 468 -0.99 -29.17 19.53
N SER A 469 -1.32 -30.20 18.76
CA SER A 469 -2.12 -31.38 19.15
C SER A 469 -1.82 -32.51 18.14
N PRO A 470 -2.21 -33.79 18.37
CA PRO A 470 -2.19 -34.80 17.32
C PRO A 470 -2.94 -34.25 16.10
N GLY A 471 -2.26 -33.94 14.99
CA GLY A 471 -2.82 -33.18 13.85
C GLY A 471 -3.93 -33.90 13.07
N LYS A 472 -4.53 -34.93 13.66
CA LYS A 472 -5.79 -35.56 13.25
C LYS A 472 -7.00 -34.62 13.36
N ASP A 473 -6.88 -33.48 14.03
CA ASP A 473 -7.97 -32.51 14.23
C ASP A 473 -8.09 -31.45 13.13
N TRP A 474 -7.16 -31.39 12.16
CA TRP A 474 -7.11 -30.34 11.13
C TRP A 474 -7.10 -30.94 9.71
N GLU A 475 -8.02 -30.47 8.87
CA GLU A 475 -8.13 -30.84 7.45
C GLU A 475 -7.62 -29.68 6.57
N VAL A 476 -6.70 -29.95 5.64
CA VAL A 476 -6.23 -28.92 4.68
C VAL A 476 -7.28 -28.73 3.58
N ILE A 477 -7.91 -27.56 3.55
CA ILE A 477 -8.95 -27.22 2.55
C ILE A 477 -8.41 -26.40 1.38
N LEU A 478 -7.29 -25.71 1.58
CA LEU A 478 -6.56 -24.99 0.53
C LEU A 478 -5.09 -24.91 0.89
N ALA A 479 -4.20 -25.18 -0.06
CA ALA A 479 -2.78 -24.90 0.09
C ALA A 479 -2.18 -24.49 -1.25
N SER A 480 -1.08 -23.75 -1.22
CA SER A 480 -0.34 -23.40 -2.44
C SER A 480 0.35 -24.61 -3.07
N GLU A 481 0.68 -25.61 -2.25
CA GLU A 481 1.40 -26.84 -2.60
C GLU A 481 0.90 -27.99 -1.72
N LYS A 482 1.20 -29.26 -2.08
CA LYS A 482 1.05 -30.36 -1.12
C LYS A 482 2.01 -30.10 0.04
N ALA A 483 1.48 -29.66 1.18
CA ALA A 483 2.28 -29.48 2.39
C ALA A 483 2.77 -30.86 2.84
N ASN A 484 4.07 -31.00 3.08
CA ASN A 484 4.59 -32.19 3.76
C ASN A 484 4.15 -32.06 5.23
N SER A 485 3.06 -32.74 5.58
CA SER A 485 2.54 -32.82 6.94
C SER A 485 3.15 -34.03 7.64
N VAL A 486 3.80 -33.81 8.79
CA VAL A 486 3.97 -34.84 9.81
C VAL A 486 2.80 -34.74 10.80
N PRO A 487 2.48 -35.77 11.59
CA PRO A 487 1.28 -35.78 12.41
C PRO A 487 1.05 -34.51 13.24
N ASP A 488 2.09 -33.80 13.70
CA ASP A 488 1.93 -32.65 14.60
C ASP A 488 2.48 -31.32 14.04
N ALA A 489 2.90 -31.29 12.77
CA ALA A 489 3.52 -30.10 12.18
C ALA A 489 3.45 -30.04 10.65
N LEU A 490 3.59 -28.82 10.14
CA LEU A 490 3.73 -28.50 8.72
C LEU A 490 5.16 -28.03 8.45
N VAL A 491 5.79 -28.61 7.42
CA VAL A 491 6.95 -28.00 6.76
C VAL A 491 6.43 -27.24 5.55
N LEU A 492 6.38 -25.92 5.66
CA LEU A 492 5.90 -25.03 4.61
C LEU A 492 7.06 -24.69 3.69
N LYS A 493 6.91 -24.96 2.40
CA LYS A 493 7.86 -24.52 1.36
C LYS A 493 8.03 -22.99 1.37
N PRO A 494 9.11 -22.45 0.79
CA PRO A 494 9.26 -21.02 0.57
C PRO A 494 8.00 -20.38 -0.02
N GLU A 495 7.64 -19.19 0.47
CA GLU A 495 6.52 -18.39 -0.04
C GLU A 495 5.18 -19.15 -0.21
N SER A 496 4.89 -20.08 0.69
CA SER A 496 3.73 -20.96 0.62
C SER A 496 2.66 -20.62 1.66
N TYR A 497 1.47 -21.18 1.51
CA TYR A 497 0.40 -21.05 2.49
C TYR A 497 -0.45 -22.32 2.58
N ALA A 498 -1.13 -22.48 3.71
CA ALA A 498 -2.12 -23.51 3.96
C ALA A 498 -3.29 -22.95 4.79
N ILE A 499 -4.50 -23.39 4.46
CA ILE A 499 -5.73 -23.14 5.19
C ILE A 499 -6.23 -24.48 5.69
N LEU A 500 -6.40 -24.58 7.00
CA LEU A 500 -6.86 -25.79 7.66
C LEU A 500 -8.21 -25.53 8.32
N LYS A 501 -9.18 -26.42 8.13
CA LYS A 501 -10.45 -26.45 8.84
C LYS A 501 -10.35 -27.41 10.02
N ARG A 502 -10.90 -27.04 11.18
CA ARG A 502 -10.98 -27.96 12.32
C ARG A 502 -12.04 -29.04 12.07
N ALA A 503 -11.66 -30.32 12.18
CA ALA A 503 -12.48 -31.48 11.79
C ALA A 503 -13.63 -31.81 12.78
N ARG A 504 -13.54 -31.36 14.05
CA ARG A 504 -14.60 -31.50 15.07
C ARG A 504 -14.65 -30.28 15.99
N ALA A 505 -15.87 -29.89 16.38
CA ALA A 505 -16.11 -29.03 17.55
C ALA A 505 -15.72 -29.82 18.81
N ALA A 506 -14.47 -29.74 19.24
CA ALA A 506 -14.06 -30.37 20.47
C ALA A 506 -14.58 -29.55 21.66
N ALA A 507 -15.27 -30.21 22.59
CA ALA A 507 -15.40 -29.73 23.96
C ALA A 507 -14.01 -29.28 24.47
N PRO A 508 -13.92 -28.25 25.34
CA PRO A 508 -12.64 -27.75 25.81
C PRO A 508 -11.86 -28.91 26.41
N ALA A 509 -10.86 -29.41 25.68
CA ALA A 509 -9.99 -30.44 26.18
C ALA A 509 -9.27 -29.81 27.37
N LEU A 510 -9.41 -30.42 28.55
CA LEU A 510 -8.48 -30.22 29.64
C LEU A 510 -7.08 -30.44 29.05
N VAL A 511 -6.33 -29.36 28.95
CA VAL A 511 -4.93 -29.38 28.53
C VAL A 511 -4.19 -30.18 29.60
N THR A 512 -4.03 -31.49 29.39
CA THR A 512 -2.94 -32.21 30.02
C THR A 512 -1.66 -31.70 29.36
N PRO A 513 -0.75 -31.04 30.09
CA PRO A 513 0.52 -30.64 29.52
C PRO A 513 1.22 -31.91 29.03
N GLU A 514 1.58 -31.99 27.73
CA GLU A 514 2.61 -32.95 27.35
C GLU A 514 3.87 -32.60 28.17
N PRO A 515 4.54 -33.57 28.82
CA PRO A 515 5.81 -33.32 29.46
C PRO A 515 6.83 -32.83 28.42
N PRO A 516 7.74 -31.91 28.78
CA PRO A 516 8.67 -31.32 27.82
C PRO A 516 9.74 -32.33 27.39
N GLY A 517 9.55 -32.96 26.23
CA GLY A 517 10.51 -33.94 25.70
C GLY A 517 11.78 -33.31 25.09
N VAL A 518 11.77 -32.01 24.78
CA VAL A 518 12.87 -31.24 24.18
C VAL A 518 12.95 -29.86 24.83
N GLU A 519 14.11 -29.49 25.36
CA GLU A 519 14.29 -28.22 26.09
C GLU A 519 15.64 -27.56 25.78
N LEU A 520 15.66 -26.23 25.62
CA LEU A 520 16.86 -25.41 25.50
C LEU A 520 17.13 -24.74 26.86
N LYS A 521 18.33 -24.93 27.44
CA LYS A 521 18.66 -24.57 28.83
C LYS A 521 19.95 -23.74 28.97
N PRO A 522 19.99 -22.84 29.96
CA PRO A 522 18.89 -21.90 30.20
C PRO A 522 18.56 -21.17 28.88
N PRO A 523 17.34 -20.61 28.73
CA PRO A 523 17.08 -19.74 27.59
C PRO A 523 18.17 -18.65 27.52
N PRO A 524 18.79 -18.42 26.35
CA PRO A 524 19.89 -17.47 26.20
C PRO A 524 19.56 -16.11 26.81
N ALA A 525 20.57 -15.45 27.40
CA ALA A 525 20.44 -14.11 27.97
C ALA A 525 19.71 -13.15 27.00
N THR A 526 18.99 -12.16 27.53
CA THR A 526 18.20 -11.22 26.73
C THR A 526 19.05 -10.47 25.69
N THR A 527 20.36 -10.37 25.88
CA THR A 527 21.31 -9.84 24.89
C THR A 527 22.52 -10.75 24.71
N LEU A 528 22.80 -11.14 23.47
CA LEU A 528 23.92 -12.01 23.09
C LEU A 528 24.97 -11.23 22.29
N ARG A 529 26.26 -11.56 22.52
CA ARG A 529 27.41 -11.00 21.82
C ARG A 529 28.54 -12.03 21.75
N GLY A 530 29.21 -12.14 20.60
CA GLY A 530 30.32 -13.07 20.41
C GLY A 530 29.92 -14.55 20.49
N ALA A 531 30.83 -15.41 20.95
CA ALA A 531 30.61 -16.86 21.08
C ALA A 531 30.16 -17.24 22.50
N LEU A 532 29.18 -18.15 22.60
CA LEU A 532 28.49 -18.51 23.86
C LEU A 532 28.19 -20.02 23.89
N ASN A 533 28.28 -20.67 25.05
CA ASN A 533 27.89 -22.08 25.22
C ASN A 533 26.42 -22.17 25.67
N LEU A 534 25.61 -23.00 25.03
CA LEU A 534 24.19 -23.22 25.33
C LEU A 534 23.93 -24.69 25.66
N ASP A 535 23.10 -24.96 26.67
CA ASP A 535 22.74 -26.32 27.09
C ASP A 535 21.39 -26.76 26.49
N PHE A 536 21.14 -28.07 26.43
CA PHE A 536 19.87 -28.65 26.01
C PHE A 536 19.57 -30.00 26.67
N ALA A 537 18.29 -30.37 26.73
CA ALA A 537 17.81 -31.64 27.25
C ALA A 537 16.87 -32.34 26.27
N LEU A 538 17.06 -33.65 26.11
CA LEU A 538 16.26 -34.54 25.28
C LEU A 538 15.77 -35.73 26.11
N GLU A 539 14.52 -36.13 25.95
CA GLU A 539 13.94 -37.29 26.63
C GLU A 539 14.44 -38.63 26.06
N ARG A 540 14.54 -38.74 24.73
CA ARG A 540 14.98 -39.94 24.01
C ARG A 540 16.18 -39.64 23.10
N PRO A 541 17.36 -39.26 23.65
CA PRO A 541 18.52 -38.88 22.83
C PRO A 541 19.01 -40.00 21.91
N GLN A 542 18.86 -41.27 22.32
CA GLN A 542 19.22 -42.45 21.54
C GLN A 542 18.35 -42.67 20.29
N ASP A 543 17.13 -42.15 20.29
CA ASP A 543 16.16 -42.26 19.19
C ASP A 543 16.19 -41.03 18.26
N ALA A 544 16.93 -39.98 18.65
CA ALA A 544 17.11 -38.79 17.83
C ALA A 544 17.95 -39.13 16.59
N ALA A 545 17.36 -38.90 15.42
CA ALA A 545 18.05 -38.95 14.13
C ALA A 545 18.79 -37.63 13.86
N GLU A 546 18.26 -36.52 14.36
CA GLU A 546 18.80 -35.18 14.12
C GLU A 546 18.40 -34.23 15.25
N VAL A 547 19.35 -33.40 15.67
CA VAL A 547 19.13 -32.30 16.63
C VAL A 547 19.68 -31.03 16.01
N ALA A 548 18.89 -29.98 15.97
CA ALA A 548 19.30 -28.71 15.37
C ALA A 548 18.74 -27.51 16.16
N LEU A 549 19.49 -26.42 16.19
CA LEU A 549 18.99 -25.13 16.62
C LEU A 549 18.35 -24.41 15.41
N LEU A 550 17.09 -24.05 15.53
CA LEU A 550 16.39 -23.16 14.63
C LEU A 550 16.50 -21.72 15.14
N ALA A 551 16.94 -20.81 14.27
CA ALA A 551 16.77 -19.37 14.46
C ALA A 551 15.60 -18.89 13.59
N ASP A 552 14.65 -18.20 14.21
CA ASP A 552 13.44 -17.65 13.59
C ASP A 552 12.63 -18.69 12.79
N ASP A 553 12.65 -19.95 13.26
CA ASP A 553 11.96 -21.11 12.67
C ASP A 553 12.42 -21.52 11.26
N ASN A 554 13.58 -21.03 10.84
CA ASN A 554 14.20 -21.34 9.55
C ASN A 554 14.73 -22.77 9.51
N PHE A 555 14.06 -23.62 8.72
CA PHE A 555 14.41 -25.03 8.63
C PHE A 555 15.64 -25.27 7.73
N ASP A 556 15.78 -24.51 6.65
CA ASP A 556 16.87 -24.69 5.70
C ASP A 556 18.22 -24.21 6.27
N ARG A 557 18.21 -23.18 7.13
CA ARG A 557 19.41 -22.63 7.80
C ARG A 557 19.66 -23.13 9.21
N ARG A 558 19.00 -24.22 9.61
CA ARG A 558 19.16 -24.78 10.96
C ARG A 558 20.62 -25.13 11.26
N LEU A 559 21.05 -24.87 12.49
CA LEU A 559 22.39 -25.20 12.96
C LEU A 559 22.37 -26.63 13.52
N LEU A 560 22.96 -27.57 12.78
CA LEU A 560 23.04 -28.97 13.20
C LEU A 560 23.93 -29.10 14.44
N ILE A 561 23.43 -29.81 15.44
CA ILE A 561 24.16 -30.12 16.68
C ILE A 561 24.78 -31.50 16.52
N ALA A 562 26.11 -31.54 16.42
CA ALA A 562 26.87 -32.73 16.04
C ALA A 562 26.73 -33.92 17.03
N SER A 563 26.48 -33.65 18.32
CA SER A 563 26.33 -34.70 19.34
C SER A 563 25.00 -34.55 20.09
N PRO A 564 23.96 -35.33 19.73
CA PRO A 564 22.69 -35.37 20.46
C PRO A 564 22.83 -35.75 21.94
N ALA A 565 23.89 -36.48 22.29
CA ALA A 565 24.21 -36.85 23.66
C ALA A 565 24.95 -35.74 24.44
N GLY A 566 25.52 -34.74 23.75
CA GLY A 566 26.44 -33.76 24.31
C GLY A 566 25.84 -32.81 25.34
N ARG A 567 24.50 -32.68 25.43
CA ARG A 567 23.76 -31.75 26.31
C ARG A 567 24.15 -30.26 26.22
N HIS A 568 25.14 -29.86 25.42
CA HIS A 568 25.55 -28.48 25.17
C HIS A 568 26.15 -28.28 23.77
N PHE A 569 26.21 -27.04 23.29
CA PHE A 569 26.85 -26.63 22.03
C PHE A 569 27.30 -25.17 22.04
N LEU A 570 28.30 -24.84 21.22
CA LEU A 570 28.81 -23.47 21.04
C LEU A 570 28.01 -22.73 19.95
N LEU A 571 27.49 -21.55 20.28
CA LEU A 571 26.84 -20.61 19.36
C LEU A 571 27.71 -19.36 19.16
N ASP A 572 28.16 -19.13 17.92
CA ASP A 572 28.69 -17.82 17.51
C ASP A 572 27.53 -16.92 17.03
N THR A 573 27.28 -15.82 17.75
CA THR A 573 26.21 -14.87 17.43
C THR A 573 26.39 -14.16 16.09
N ALA A 574 27.59 -14.16 15.51
CA ALA A 574 27.79 -13.67 14.14
C ALA A 574 27.00 -14.49 13.10
N ALA A 575 26.63 -15.74 13.42
CA ALA A 575 25.81 -16.60 12.58
C ALA A 575 24.31 -16.27 12.61
N LEU A 576 23.85 -15.37 13.50
CA LEU A 576 22.44 -14.98 13.62
C LEU A 576 22.12 -13.62 12.96
N GLY A 577 23.10 -12.72 12.84
CA GLY A 577 22.87 -11.31 12.50
C GLY A 577 22.52 -10.46 13.74
N ASN A 578 22.50 -9.13 13.61
CA ASN A 578 22.05 -8.26 14.70
C ASN A 578 20.53 -8.16 14.77
N GLY A 579 20.02 -7.88 15.96
CA GLY A 579 18.59 -7.62 16.18
C GLY A 579 17.95 -8.70 17.05
N ARG A 580 16.61 -8.80 16.97
CA ARG A 580 15.85 -9.77 17.76
C ARG A 580 15.81 -11.11 17.02
N HIS A 581 16.04 -12.20 17.74
CA HIS A 581 15.90 -13.56 17.22
C HIS A 581 15.09 -14.44 18.16
N ARG A 582 14.43 -15.44 17.59
CA ARG A 582 13.72 -16.49 18.31
C ARG A 582 14.42 -17.83 18.09
N LEU A 583 14.90 -18.43 19.17
CA LEU A 583 15.64 -19.69 19.14
C LEU A 583 14.76 -20.86 19.61
N ARG A 584 14.83 -21.99 18.89
CA ARG A 584 14.16 -23.26 19.25
C ARG A 584 15.05 -24.44 18.91
N LEU A 585 14.97 -25.51 19.68
CA LEU A 585 15.52 -26.80 19.29
C LEU A 585 14.51 -27.58 18.49
N LEU A 586 14.96 -28.14 17.37
CA LEU A 586 14.27 -29.13 16.57
C LEU A 586 14.92 -30.49 16.81
N VAL A 587 14.08 -31.50 17.07
CA VAL A 587 14.50 -32.90 17.13
C VAL A 587 13.66 -33.71 16.16
N ARG A 588 14.34 -34.45 15.28
CA ARG A 588 13.72 -35.45 14.41
C ARG A 588 14.11 -36.83 14.93
N TYR A 589 13.12 -37.66 15.23
CA TYR A 589 13.31 -39.03 15.68
C TYR A 589 13.35 -40.01 14.49
N ARG A 590 13.94 -41.18 14.69
CA ARG A 590 14.06 -42.23 13.66
C ARG A 590 12.71 -42.80 13.20
N ASP A 591 11.68 -42.70 14.01
CA ASP A 591 10.29 -43.06 13.67
C ASP A 591 9.60 -42.04 12.75
N GLY A 592 10.29 -40.95 12.38
CA GLY A 592 9.77 -39.88 11.54
C GLY A 592 9.05 -38.77 12.31
N THR A 593 8.89 -38.89 13.63
CA THR A 593 8.28 -37.83 14.45
C THR A 593 9.24 -36.66 14.64
N CYS A 594 8.70 -35.43 14.72
CA CYS A 594 9.46 -34.21 14.98
C CYS A 594 8.89 -33.49 16.22
N ARG A 595 9.76 -32.92 17.04
CA ARG A 595 9.40 -32.12 18.22
C ARG A 595 10.18 -30.80 18.24
N LEU A 596 9.56 -29.75 18.77
CA LEU A 596 10.19 -28.45 19.02
C LEU A 596 10.24 -28.17 20.52
N SER A 597 11.31 -27.52 20.98
CA SER A 597 11.32 -26.89 22.30
C SER A 597 10.40 -25.67 22.35
N ALA A 598 10.14 -25.18 23.57
CA ALA A 598 9.68 -23.81 23.76
C ALA A 598 10.67 -22.80 23.11
N SER A 599 10.16 -21.64 22.67
CA SER A 599 11.01 -20.56 22.15
C SER A 599 11.74 -19.81 23.25
N ALA A 600 12.97 -19.42 22.95
CA ALA A 600 13.73 -18.42 23.70
C ALA A 600 14.03 -17.22 22.79
N ASP A 601 13.50 -16.04 23.15
CA ASP A 601 13.76 -14.80 22.41
C ASP A 601 15.02 -14.11 22.96
N CYS A 602 15.90 -13.63 22.08
CA CYS A 602 17.14 -12.93 22.45
C CYS A 602 17.40 -11.73 21.52
N VAL A 603 18.35 -10.86 21.90
CA VAL A 603 18.80 -9.73 21.08
C VAL A 603 20.30 -9.84 20.81
N VAL A 604 20.71 -9.94 19.56
CA VAL A 604 22.13 -9.94 19.18
C VAL A 604 22.60 -8.49 18.95
N LYS A 605 23.74 -8.12 19.56
CA LYS A 605 24.35 -6.78 19.46
C LYS A 605 25.86 -6.85 19.23
N ASN A 606 26.24 -7.09 17.99
CA ASN A 606 27.60 -7.03 17.48
C ASN A 606 27.94 -5.60 16.99
N PRO A 607 29.19 -5.15 17.15
CA PRO A 607 29.61 -3.82 16.69
C PRO A 607 29.68 -3.76 15.15
N TYR A 608 29.38 -2.58 14.59
CA TYR A 608 29.61 -2.29 13.16
C TYR A 608 31.02 -1.74 12.96
N ARG A 609 31.73 -2.23 11.95
CA ARG A 609 33.08 -1.79 11.56
C ARG A 609 33.03 -1.12 10.19
N LEU A 610 33.76 -0.02 10.02
CA LEU A 610 33.86 0.67 8.73
C LEU A 610 34.57 -0.23 7.72
N LEU A 611 33.96 -0.41 6.55
CA LEU A 611 34.55 -1.11 5.42
C LEU A 611 35.17 -0.13 4.41
N ALA A 612 34.40 0.87 4.00
CA ALA A 612 34.84 1.85 3.01
C ALA A 612 34.10 3.19 3.16
N LYS A 613 34.68 4.24 2.60
CA LYS A 613 34.09 5.59 2.56
C LYS A 613 34.53 6.29 1.27
N ALA A 614 33.63 7.02 0.66
CA ALA A 614 33.88 7.80 -0.54
C ALA A 614 33.14 9.15 -0.50
N THR A 615 33.69 10.17 -1.16
CA THR A 615 33.15 11.53 -1.24
C THR A 615 32.85 11.87 -2.69
N VAL A 616 31.74 12.55 -2.94
CA VAL A 616 31.39 13.02 -4.29
C VAL A 616 31.97 14.41 -4.51
N ARG A 617 32.70 14.60 -5.61
CA ARG A 617 33.23 15.92 -6.01
C ARG A 617 32.17 16.69 -6.80
N ASP A 618 32.20 18.03 -6.71
CA ASP A 618 31.22 18.90 -7.38
C ASP A 618 31.17 18.74 -8.91
N GLU A 619 32.25 18.26 -9.54
CA GLU A 619 32.37 18.05 -10.99
C GLU A 619 31.52 16.90 -11.55
N HIS A 620 30.97 16.02 -10.69
CA HIS A 620 30.12 14.88 -11.09
C HIS A 620 28.61 15.12 -10.89
N LYS A 621 28.22 16.36 -10.56
CA LYS A 621 26.82 16.73 -10.31
C LYS A 621 26.12 17.05 -11.62
N GLY A 622 25.12 16.25 -11.98
CA GLY A 622 24.31 16.44 -13.18
C GLY A 622 24.21 15.23 -14.10
N GLY A 623 24.70 14.06 -13.73
CA GLY A 623 24.46 12.80 -14.47
C GLY A 623 25.69 12.12 -15.04
N LEU A 624 25.51 10.88 -15.50
CA LEU A 624 26.63 10.00 -15.88
C LEU A 624 27.25 10.35 -17.25
N GLN A 625 26.44 10.84 -18.18
CA GLN A 625 26.86 11.11 -19.57
C GLN A 625 26.67 12.57 -19.98
N ARG A 626 25.63 13.22 -19.46
CA ARG A 626 25.18 14.55 -19.87
C ARG A 626 24.60 15.27 -18.67
N LYS A 627 24.77 16.59 -18.64
CA LYS A 627 24.25 17.45 -17.58
C LYS A 627 22.73 17.55 -17.65
N VAL A 628 22.05 17.05 -16.63
CA VAL A 628 20.62 17.14 -16.39
C VAL A 628 20.36 18.08 -15.21
N HIS A 629 19.27 18.83 -15.31
CA HIS A 629 18.80 19.76 -14.31
C HIS A 629 17.57 19.19 -13.57
N PRO A 630 17.40 19.48 -12.27
CA PRO A 630 16.25 19.03 -11.52
C PRO A 630 14.97 19.73 -12.01
N PRO A 631 13.79 19.20 -11.67
CA PRO A 631 12.52 19.89 -11.92
C PRO A 631 12.49 21.33 -11.39
N ALA A 632 11.71 22.19 -12.04
CA ALA A 632 11.70 23.62 -11.78
C ALA A 632 10.91 24.03 -10.54
N ASP A 633 10.06 23.14 -10.02
CA ASP A 633 9.21 23.41 -8.87
C ASP A 633 10.06 23.86 -7.66
N PRO A 634 9.65 24.91 -6.92
CA PRO A 634 10.43 25.47 -5.81
C PRO A 634 10.74 24.48 -4.67
N SER A 635 9.98 23.39 -4.54
CA SER A 635 10.27 22.31 -3.58
C SER A 635 11.56 21.55 -3.91
N TYR A 636 12.05 21.63 -5.15
CA TYR A 636 13.33 21.05 -5.55
C TYR A 636 14.51 21.95 -5.13
N GLY A 637 15.09 21.64 -3.97
CA GLY A 637 16.32 22.24 -3.47
C GLY A 637 17.57 21.46 -3.90
N ARG A 638 18.45 21.17 -2.94
CA ARG A 638 19.69 20.39 -3.16
C ARG A 638 19.61 18.95 -2.63
N GLN A 639 18.41 18.40 -2.46
CA GLN A 639 18.21 17.05 -1.90
C GLN A 639 18.72 15.91 -2.79
N LEU A 640 18.88 16.13 -4.10
CA LEU A 640 19.40 15.13 -5.03
C LEU A 640 20.93 14.95 -4.97
N SER A 641 21.67 15.84 -4.29
CA SER A 641 23.14 15.81 -4.28
C SER A 641 23.71 15.06 -3.07
N ILE A 642 24.57 14.08 -3.34
CA ILE A 642 25.31 13.32 -2.33
C ILE A 642 26.63 14.05 -2.03
N GLU A 643 27.01 14.18 -0.75
CA GLU A 643 28.31 14.70 -0.32
C GLU A 643 29.28 13.54 -0.01
N GLU A 644 28.79 12.50 0.66
CA GLU A 644 29.61 11.38 1.16
C GLU A 644 28.77 10.11 1.32
N ALA A 645 29.38 8.95 1.05
CA ALA A 645 28.83 7.64 1.38
C ALA A 645 29.84 6.80 2.19
N ALA A 646 29.38 6.17 3.27
CA ALA A 646 30.19 5.31 4.13
C ALA A 646 29.50 3.96 4.37
N LEU A 647 30.25 2.88 4.22
CA LEU A 647 29.81 1.49 4.37
C LEU A 647 30.41 0.86 5.61
N PHE A 648 29.56 0.21 6.42
CA PHE A 648 29.94 -0.51 7.62
C PHE A 648 29.38 -1.93 7.58
N SER A 649 29.98 -2.88 8.31
CA SER A 649 29.45 -4.23 8.46
C SER A 649 29.52 -4.75 9.90
N SER A 650 28.64 -5.70 10.22
CA SER A 650 28.64 -6.45 11.47
C SER A 650 28.22 -7.88 11.19
N GLY A 651 29.18 -8.81 11.14
CA GLY A 651 28.93 -10.13 10.55
C GLY A 651 28.55 -9.95 9.08
N ARG A 652 27.33 -10.37 8.72
CA ARG A 652 26.76 -10.23 7.36
C ARG A 652 25.72 -9.11 7.23
N ASP A 653 25.49 -8.34 8.29
CA ASP A 653 24.73 -7.10 8.17
C ASP A 653 25.60 -6.00 7.54
N MET A 654 24.96 -5.11 6.79
CA MET A 654 25.62 -3.96 6.17
C MET A 654 24.88 -2.66 6.51
N ARG A 655 25.63 -1.58 6.72
CA ARG A 655 25.06 -0.26 6.93
C ARG A 655 25.66 0.74 5.95
N LEU A 656 24.81 1.36 5.15
CA LEU A 656 25.16 2.46 4.26
C LEU A 656 24.72 3.78 4.91
N ARG A 657 25.63 4.74 5.04
CA ARG A 657 25.31 6.09 5.50
C ARG A 657 25.63 7.08 4.40
N LEU A 658 24.63 7.84 3.99
CA LEU A 658 24.75 8.95 3.05
C LEU A 658 24.72 10.28 3.80
N ARG A 659 25.60 11.20 3.43
CA ARG A 659 25.49 12.63 3.75
C ARG A 659 25.02 13.34 2.50
N MET A 660 23.92 14.07 2.62
CA MET A 660 23.30 14.82 1.52
C MET A 660 23.64 16.31 1.62
N SER A 661 23.59 17.02 0.50
CA SER A 661 23.71 18.49 0.51
C SER A 661 22.52 19.17 1.19
N GLN A 662 21.33 18.57 1.09
CA GLN A 662 20.10 18.94 1.78
C GLN A 662 19.24 17.69 1.99
N VAL A 663 18.34 17.73 2.97
CA VAL A 663 17.26 16.75 3.09
C VAL A 663 15.98 17.56 3.29
N SER A 664 15.05 17.50 2.33
CA SER A 664 13.72 18.14 2.41
C SER A 664 12.69 17.14 2.89
N SER A 665 11.56 17.60 3.43
CA SER A 665 10.44 16.74 3.88
C SER A 665 9.10 17.42 3.62
N ASP A 666 9.00 18.15 2.51
CA ASP A 666 7.96 19.15 2.25
C ASP A 666 6.56 18.52 2.18
N TRP A 667 6.44 17.28 1.69
CA TRP A 667 5.17 16.54 1.65
C TRP A 667 4.97 15.56 2.81
N ASN A 668 5.73 15.71 3.91
CA ASN A 668 5.73 14.81 5.07
C ASN A 668 5.80 13.30 4.71
N PRO A 669 6.74 12.89 3.84
CA PRO A 669 6.86 11.51 3.42
C PRO A 669 7.12 10.59 4.63
N PRO A 670 6.55 9.37 4.66
CA PRO A 670 6.72 8.42 5.77
C PRO A 670 8.17 8.12 6.16
N HIS A 671 9.09 8.16 5.19
CA HIS A 671 10.52 7.90 5.41
C HIS A 671 11.33 9.17 5.77
N GLY A 672 10.68 10.34 5.87
CA GLY A 672 11.30 11.56 6.41
C GLY A 672 12.20 12.33 5.43
N TYR A 673 12.14 12.04 4.14
CA TYR A 673 12.77 12.85 3.08
C TYR A 673 11.99 12.82 1.77
N ASP A 674 12.07 13.89 0.99
CA ASP A 674 11.30 14.10 -0.23
C ASP A 674 12.15 14.38 -1.47
N HIS A 675 11.54 14.30 -2.66
CA HIS A 675 12.15 14.64 -3.95
C HIS A 675 13.48 13.95 -4.24
N VAL A 676 13.65 12.72 -3.76
CA VAL A 676 14.83 11.89 -4.03
C VAL A 676 14.49 10.40 -4.00
N TYR A 677 14.91 9.73 -5.05
CA TYR A 677 14.96 8.29 -5.23
C TYR A 677 16.42 7.87 -5.12
N PHE A 678 16.74 7.07 -4.10
CA PHE A 678 18.02 6.41 -3.95
C PHE A 678 17.97 5.04 -4.62
N HIS A 679 18.62 4.91 -5.76
CA HIS A 679 18.87 3.60 -6.36
C HIS A 679 20.25 3.12 -5.93
N VAL A 680 20.30 2.02 -5.18
CA VAL A 680 21.52 1.39 -4.68
C VAL A 680 21.62 0.00 -5.30
N PHE A 681 22.72 -0.27 -6.00
CA PHE A 681 22.98 -1.54 -6.66
C PHE A 681 24.26 -2.16 -6.12
N PHE A 682 24.27 -3.49 -6.05
CA PHE A 682 25.38 -4.29 -5.58
C PHE A 682 25.85 -5.24 -6.68
N ASP A 683 27.15 -5.24 -6.94
CA ASP A 683 27.89 -6.18 -7.79
C ASP A 683 28.70 -7.09 -6.86
N PHE A 684 28.36 -8.38 -6.84
CA PHE A 684 28.97 -9.41 -6.02
C PHE A 684 30.04 -10.18 -6.79
N PRO A 685 31.27 -10.30 -6.25
CA PRO A 685 32.37 -10.92 -6.97
C PRO A 685 32.10 -12.40 -7.25
N GLY A 686 32.37 -12.81 -8.49
CA GLY A 686 32.20 -14.19 -8.94
C GLY A 686 30.75 -14.60 -9.20
N GLN A 687 29.78 -13.70 -9.10
CA GLN A 687 28.39 -13.94 -9.46
C GLN A 687 28.03 -13.20 -10.73
N ARG A 688 27.42 -13.88 -11.70
CA ARG A 688 26.98 -13.25 -12.95
C ARG A 688 25.78 -12.34 -12.67
N GLY A 689 25.88 -11.07 -13.04
CA GLY A 689 24.82 -10.08 -12.86
C GLY A 689 24.17 -9.64 -14.17
N LYS A 690 23.55 -8.47 -14.14
CA LYS A 690 23.06 -7.76 -15.34
C LYS A 690 23.86 -6.47 -15.52
N LYS A 691 24.16 -6.12 -16.76
CA LYS A 691 24.96 -4.93 -17.12
C LYS A 691 24.15 -3.64 -17.16
N PHE A 692 22.83 -3.72 -17.26
CA PHE A 692 21.95 -2.54 -17.25
C PHE A 692 21.45 -2.27 -15.83
N LEU A 693 21.07 -1.03 -15.53
CA LEU A 693 20.34 -0.69 -14.31
C LEU A 693 18.85 -0.46 -14.63
N PRO A 694 17.92 -1.21 -14.03
CA PRO A 694 16.49 -1.13 -14.33
C PRO A 694 15.93 0.29 -14.17
N LYS A 695 15.16 0.73 -15.17
CA LYS A 695 14.48 2.02 -15.33
C LYS A 695 15.38 3.26 -15.45
N LEU A 696 16.69 3.09 -15.32
CA LEU A 696 17.66 4.20 -15.33
C LEU A 696 18.28 4.47 -16.70
N ASP A 697 17.97 3.66 -17.72
CA ASP A 697 18.50 3.77 -19.08
C ASP A 697 20.04 3.82 -19.14
N CYS A 698 20.70 3.12 -18.23
CA CYS A 698 22.16 3.18 -18.11
C CYS A 698 22.79 1.81 -17.85
N ALA A 699 24.10 1.77 -18.11
CA ALA A 699 25.02 0.71 -17.72
C ALA A 699 26.25 1.39 -17.11
N VAL A 700 26.86 0.74 -16.11
CA VAL A 700 28.08 1.25 -15.47
C VAL A 700 29.24 0.36 -15.91
N GLU A 701 30.33 0.97 -16.34
CA GLU A 701 31.53 0.25 -16.77
C GLU A 701 32.08 -0.60 -15.63
N ASP A 702 32.51 -1.83 -15.95
CA ASP A 702 32.98 -2.81 -14.98
C ASP A 702 32.02 -3.05 -13.80
N PHE A 703 30.71 -3.06 -14.04
CA PHE A 703 29.71 -3.30 -13.00
C PHE A 703 28.58 -4.21 -13.52
N GLU A 704 28.36 -5.33 -12.83
CA GLU A 704 27.22 -6.21 -13.08
C GLU A 704 26.37 -6.31 -11.82
N PHE A 705 25.15 -5.77 -11.84
CA PHE A 705 24.33 -5.78 -10.64
C PHE A 705 23.75 -7.19 -10.39
N ASN A 706 23.78 -7.63 -9.14
CA ASN A 706 23.15 -8.85 -8.66
C ASN A 706 21.94 -8.54 -7.75
N ALA A 707 22.05 -7.47 -6.96
CA ALA A 707 21.02 -6.99 -6.04
C ALA A 707 20.82 -5.48 -6.20
N GLY A 708 19.57 -5.04 -6.08
CA GLY A 708 19.17 -3.65 -6.18
C GLY A 708 18.24 -3.25 -5.05
N PHE A 709 18.22 -1.96 -4.79
CA PHE A 709 17.43 -1.33 -3.75
C PHE A 709 17.02 0.06 -4.24
N LEU A 710 15.73 0.34 -4.26
CA LEU A 710 15.14 1.64 -4.52
C LEU A 710 14.46 2.11 -3.24
N LEU A 711 14.75 3.33 -2.84
CA LEU A 711 14.09 3.98 -1.72
C LEU A 711 13.81 5.44 -2.03
N TYR A 712 12.61 5.88 -1.71
CA TYR A 712 12.13 7.25 -1.82
C TYR A 712 11.22 7.57 -0.64
N GLY A 713 10.80 8.83 -0.48
CA GLY A 713 10.04 9.27 0.69
C GLY A 713 8.79 8.44 1.00
N TRP A 714 8.16 7.93 -0.06
CA TRP A 714 6.86 7.24 -0.01
C TRP A 714 6.97 5.72 -0.15
N GLY A 715 8.17 5.18 -0.40
CA GLY A 715 8.29 3.76 -0.67
C GLY A 715 9.70 3.21 -0.65
N ILE A 716 9.79 1.94 -0.31
CA ILE A 716 11.01 1.13 -0.29
C ILE A 716 10.79 -0.14 -1.10
N ARG A 717 11.80 -0.53 -1.87
CA ARG A 717 11.80 -1.72 -2.72
C ARG A 717 13.20 -2.31 -2.80
N SER A 718 13.38 -3.55 -2.38
CA SER A 718 14.52 -4.36 -2.77
C SER A 718 14.18 -5.15 -4.05
N PHE A 719 15.17 -5.53 -4.86
CA PHE A 719 14.94 -6.37 -6.03
C PHE A 719 16.19 -7.10 -6.52
N GLY A 720 16.02 -8.30 -7.06
CA GLY A 720 17.10 -9.13 -7.62
C GLY A 720 17.36 -8.88 -9.11
N ALA A 721 18.56 -9.22 -9.57
CA ALA A 721 18.94 -9.06 -10.98
C ALA A 721 18.38 -10.12 -11.93
N ALA A 722 18.05 -11.31 -11.42
CA ALA A 722 17.71 -12.47 -12.24
C ALA A 722 16.53 -12.19 -13.20
N ASP A 723 15.50 -11.53 -12.70
CA ASP A 723 14.24 -11.26 -13.37
C ASP A 723 13.97 -9.78 -13.66
N SER A 724 14.94 -8.91 -13.35
CA SER A 724 14.89 -7.51 -13.78
C SER A 724 15.01 -7.39 -15.30
N THR A 725 14.35 -6.38 -15.86
CA THR A 725 14.53 -5.92 -17.25
C THR A 725 14.98 -4.45 -17.27
N ARG A 726 15.23 -3.89 -18.45
CA ARG A 726 15.57 -2.46 -18.55
C ARG A 726 14.41 -1.58 -18.11
N GLU A 727 13.18 -2.04 -18.27
CA GLU A 727 11.95 -1.29 -18.02
C GLU A 727 11.29 -1.64 -16.68
N ALA A 728 11.71 -2.73 -16.02
CA ALA A 728 11.07 -3.22 -14.79
C ALA A 728 12.09 -3.70 -13.75
N TYR A 729 11.83 -3.34 -12.49
CA TYR A 729 12.53 -3.93 -11.34
C TYR A 729 12.19 -5.41 -11.21
N GLY A 730 13.16 -6.22 -10.77
CA GLY A 730 12.96 -7.65 -10.52
C GLY A 730 12.22 -7.97 -9.22
N ALA A 731 12.21 -9.25 -8.86
CA ALA A 731 11.53 -9.80 -7.71
C ALA A 731 12.15 -9.26 -6.42
N PRO A 732 11.33 -9.00 -5.39
CA PRO A 732 11.81 -8.47 -4.13
C PRO A 732 12.85 -9.38 -3.48
N LEU A 733 13.92 -8.79 -2.96
CA LEU A 733 14.89 -9.50 -2.15
C LEU A 733 14.40 -9.62 -0.70
N TRP A 734 15.00 -10.56 0.01
CA TRP A 734 14.62 -10.92 1.38
C TRP A 734 15.33 -10.03 2.41
N GLY A 735 14.76 -9.95 3.62
CA GLY A 735 15.41 -9.27 4.73
C GLY A 735 14.95 -7.84 4.95
N ASP A 736 15.04 -7.42 6.21
CA ASP A 736 14.68 -6.07 6.62
C ASP A 736 15.76 -5.09 6.15
N VAL A 737 15.30 -3.97 5.57
CA VAL A 737 16.10 -2.76 5.38
C VAL A 737 15.47 -1.68 6.24
N ALA A 738 16.23 -1.18 7.20
CA ALA A 738 15.81 -0.09 8.07
C ALA A 738 16.50 1.21 7.64
N ASP A 739 15.72 2.27 7.51
CA ASP A 739 16.20 3.62 7.28
C ASP A 739 16.12 4.49 8.55
N ALA A 740 16.97 5.51 8.62
CA ALA A 740 16.94 6.53 9.65
C ALA A 740 17.45 7.85 9.09
N VAL A 741 16.75 8.94 9.40
CA VAL A 741 17.05 10.29 8.91
C VAL A 741 17.42 11.21 10.06
N ASP A 742 18.52 11.95 9.90
CA ASP A 742 18.93 13.04 10.77
C ASP A 742 18.98 14.31 9.92
N LEU A 743 17.86 15.06 9.88
CA LEU A 743 17.71 16.28 9.09
C LEU A 743 18.77 17.32 9.45
N LYS A 744 19.09 17.47 10.73
CA LYS A 744 20.07 18.45 11.23
C LYS A 744 21.48 18.16 10.70
N ARG A 745 21.85 16.89 10.65
CA ARG A 745 23.15 16.46 10.13
C ARG A 745 23.15 16.14 8.63
N ARG A 746 21.98 16.21 7.98
CA ARG A 746 21.74 15.83 6.58
C ARG A 746 22.19 14.40 6.30
N LEU A 747 21.93 13.50 7.24
CA LEU A 747 22.32 12.10 7.16
C LEU A 747 21.12 11.21 6.90
N ILE A 748 21.28 10.27 5.98
CA ILE A 748 20.35 9.17 5.76
C ILE A 748 21.13 7.87 5.93
N THR A 749 20.66 6.98 6.81
CA THR A 749 21.33 5.71 7.11
C THR A 749 20.42 4.55 6.77
N PHE A 750 20.91 3.62 5.96
CA PHE A 750 20.27 2.35 5.63
C PHE A 750 21.01 1.21 6.31
N THR A 751 20.28 0.29 6.94
CA THR A 751 20.82 -0.93 7.53
C THR A 751 20.15 -2.13 6.87
N PHE A 752 20.94 -2.90 6.14
CA PHE A 752 20.55 -4.12 5.44
C PHE A 752 20.90 -5.33 6.33
N SER A 753 19.90 -6.15 6.64
CA SER A 753 20.12 -7.40 7.38
C SER A 753 20.86 -8.45 6.54
N GLU A 754 21.47 -9.43 7.20
CA GLU A 754 22.15 -10.54 6.51
C GLU A 754 21.29 -11.31 5.49
N LYS A 755 19.97 -11.28 5.63
CA LYS A 755 19.04 -11.94 4.70
C LYS A 755 19.00 -11.25 3.33
N PHE A 756 19.30 -9.95 3.27
CA PHE A 756 19.40 -9.20 2.00
C PHE A 756 20.55 -9.69 1.13
N PHE A 757 21.65 -10.13 1.75
CA PHE A 757 22.84 -10.64 1.06
C PHE A 757 22.88 -12.16 1.02
N GLU A 758 21.71 -12.81 1.00
CA GLU A 758 21.60 -14.26 0.89
C GLU A 758 22.37 -14.77 -0.35
N GLY A 759 23.26 -15.74 -0.12
CA GLY A 759 24.17 -16.29 -1.13
C GLY A 759 25.57 -15.66 -1.15
N LEU A 760 25.78 -14.51 -0.49
CA LEU A 760 27.10 -13.91 -0.35
C LEU A 760 27.85 -14.47 0.87
N LYS A 761 29.08 -14.95 0.65
CA LYS A 761 29.95 -15.46 1.73
C LYS A 761 30.77 -14.35 2.41
N THR A 762 31.13 -13.31 1.68
CA THR A 762 31.97 -12.19 2.12
C THR A 762 31.66 -10.94 1.30
N PHE A 763 31.81 -9.75 1.91
CA PHE A 763 31.68 -8.47 1.20
C PHE A 763 32.93 -8.08 0.40
N ALA A 764 34.08 -8.71 0.65
CA ALA A 764 35.34 -8.38 -0.04
C ALA A 764 35.18 -8.52 -1.56
N GLY A 765 35.55 -7.50 -2.32
CA GLY A 765 35.39 -7.43 -3.79
C GLY A 765 34.02 -6.96 -4.27
N THR A 766 33.07 -6.71 -3.36
CA THR A 766 31.74 -6.18 -3.72
C THR A 766 31.86 -4.72 -4.16
N LYS A 767 31.16 -4.35 -5.22
CA LYS A 767 31.01 -2.95 -5.63
C LYS A 767 29.59 -2.47 -5.34
N VAL A 768 29.47 -1.21 -4.94
CA VAL A 768 28.20 -0.58 -4.59
C VAL A 768 28.04 0.70 -5.38
N PHE A 769 27.09 0.72 -6.30
CA PHE A 769 26.73 1.91 -7.08
C PHE A 769 25.49 2.54 -6.47
N ILE A 770 25.56 3.82 -6.14
CA ILE A 770 24.46 4.59 -5.58
C ILE A 770 24.18 5.74 -6.54
N SER A 771 22.93 5.93 -6.93
CA SER A 771 22.50 7.08 -7.71
C SER A 771 21.27 7.75 -7.12
N THR A 772 21.10 9.03 -7.44
CA THR A 772 19.90 9.80 -7.12
C THR A 772 19.13 10.18 -8.37
N TRP A 773 17.81 10.18 -8.24
CA TRP A 773 16.85 10.72 -9.21
C TRP A 773 15.59 11.18 -8.46
N ASP A 774 14.50 11.53 -9.14
CA ASP A 774 13.19 11.66 -8.51
C ASP A 774 12.09 10.97 -9.34
N GLY A 775 10.95 10.67 -8.73
CA GLY A 775 9.92 9.85 -9.35
C GLY A 775 8.53 10.06 -8.75
N TYR A 776 7.56 9.32 -9.29
CA TYR A 776 6.21 9.22 -8.75
C TYR A 776 5.72 7.77 -8.81
N LEU A 777 5.09 7.28 -7.73
CA LEU A 777 4.57 5.90 -7.62
C LEU A 777 5.56 4.79 -8.04
N GLY A 778 6.85 4.95 -7.70
CA GLY A 778 7.89 3.98 -8.07
C GLY A 778 8.38 4.06 -9.53
N GLU A 779 7.92 5.05 -10.30
CA GLU A 779 8.41 5.34 -11.65
C GLU A 779 9.33 6.57 -11.64
N PRO A 780 10.53 6.51 -12.24
CA PRO A 780 11.38 7.68 -12.43
C PRO A 780 10.71 8.75 -13.29
N ARG A 781 10.85 10.03 -12.90
CA ARG A 781 10.38 11.16 -13.71
C ARG A 781 11.08 11.20 -15.07
N ALA A 782 10.36 11.65 -16.08
CA ALA A 782 10.87 11.82 -17.43
C ALA A 782 11.87 12.98 -17.53
N VAL A 783 12.60 13.00 -18.64
CA VAL A 783 13.45 14.13 -19.04
C VAL A 783 12.78 14.84 -20.22
N ALA A 784 12.71 16.17 -20.15
CA ALA A 784 12.12 17.04 -21.16
C ALA A 784 13.19 17.95 -21.81
N PRO A 785 12.95 18.48 -23.01
CA PRO A 785 13.88 19.38 -23.70
C PRO A 785 13.88 20.81 -23.14
N GLY A 786 13.10 21.09 -22.10
CA GLY A 786 12.96 22.42 -21.51
C GLY A 786 12.57 22.37 -20.04
N ARG A 787 12.74 23.51 -19.36
CA ARG A 787 12.47 23.66 -17.94
C ARG A 787 10.97 23.57 -17.66
N GLU A 788 10.56 22.59 -16.86
CA GLU A 788 9.19 22.37 -16.40
C GLU A 788 9.16 21.99 -14.90
N ASP A 789 8.00 22.19 -14.25
CA ASP A 789 7.87 22.03 -12.80
C ASP A 789 8.09 20.60 -12.32
N TRP A 790 7.74 19.60 -13.14
CA TRP A 790 7.67 18.19 -12.71
C TRP A 790 8.55 17.22 -13.50
N ASN A 791 9.36 17.73 -14.45
CA ASN A 791 10.25 16.93 -15.28
C ASN A 791 11.70 17.38 -15.09
N PHE A 792 12.63 16.43 -15.12
CA PHE A 792 14.03 16.76 -15.31
C PHE A 792 14.22 17.36 -16.70
N TYR A 793 15.25 18.17 -16.89
CA TYR A 793 15.47 18.79 -18.19
C TYR A 793 16.93 18.95 -18.55
N VAL A 794 17.16 19.13 -19.84
CA VAL A 794 18.47 19.42 -20.43
C VAL A 794 18.39 20.75 -21.18
N LEU A 795 19.53 21.43 -21.34
CA LEU A 795 19.61 22.76 -21.95
C LEU A 795 20.07 22.75 -23.42
N ASP A 796 20.35 21.57 -23.97
CA ASP A 796 20.78 21.44 -25.37
C ASP A 796 19.82 20.54 -26.17
N ASP A 797 19.80 20.70 -27.48
CA ASP A 797 18.81 20.08 -28.38
C ASP A 797 19.12 18.61 -28.71
N ALA A 798 20.07 17.96 -28.02
CA ALA A 798 20.40 16.56 -28.30
C ALA A 798 19.25 15.59 -27.90
N PRO A 799 19.08 14.47 -28.63
CA PRO A 799 18.00 13.51 -28.39
C PRO A 799 17.92 13.04 -26.93
N LEU A 800 16.70 12.95 -26.41
CA LEU A 800 16.41 12.53 -25.02
C LEU A 800 16.32 11.01 -24.85
N ALA A 801 16.16 10.28 -25.95
CA ALA A 801 16.00 8.83 -25.92
C ALA A 801 17.24 8.17 -25.31
N ASN A 802 17.02 7.27 -24.35
CA ASN A 802 18.06 6.54 -23.61
C ASN A 802 18.99 7.42 -22.76
N LEU A 803 18.58 8.64 -22.41
CA LEU A 803 19.36 9.45 -21.49
C LEU A 803 19.36 8.80 -20.09
N PRO A 804 20.52 8.58 -19.46
CA PRO A 804 20.57 8.04 -18.10
C PRO A 804 19.77 8.89 -17.12
N LYS A 805 18.83 8.26 -16.41
CA LYS A 805 18.05 8.88 -15.33
C LYS A 805 18.85 8.91 -14.03
N ILE A 806 19.99 9.59 -14.04
CA ILE A 806 20.91 9.74 -12.92
C ILE A 806 21.22 11.23 -12.77
N PHE A 807 21.00 11.78 -11.58
CA PHE A 807 21.33 13.17 -11.26
C PHE A 807 22.70 13.26 -10.58
N ASP A 808 22.90 12.45 -9.54
CA ASP A 808 24.18 12.30 -8.84
C ASP A 808 24.47 10.81 -8.63
N HIS A 809 25.74 10.44 -8.43
CA HIS A 809 26.11 9.06 -8.18
C HIS A 809 27.45 8.90 -7.44
N ILE A 810 27.64 7.71 -6.86
CA ILE A 810 28.91 7.29 -6.29
C ILE A 810 29.10 5.78 -6.42
N LEU A 811 30.33 5.35 -6.76
CA LEU A 811 30.73 3.95 -6.81
C LEU A 811 31.75 3.66 -5.70
N ILE A 812 31.45 2.70 -4.83
CA ILE A 812 32.35 2.22 -3.78
C ILE A 812 32.80 0.81 -4.12
N LYS A 813 34.08 0.48 -3.92
CA LYS A 813 34.65 -0.87 -4.06
C LYS A 813 35.15 -1.34 -2.69
N LEU A 814 34.71 -2.52 -2.24
CA LEU A 814 35.01 -3.12 -0.93
C LEU A 814 36.18 -4.11 -0.96
#